data_AF-A0A1C6IDH0-F1
#
_entry.id   AF-A0A1C6IDH0-F1
#
_cell.length_a   1.000
_cell.length_b   1.000
_cell.length_c   1.000
_cell.angle_alpha   90.00
_cell.angle_beta   90.00
_cell.angle_gamma   90.00
#
_symmetry.space_group_name_H-M   'P 1'
#
loop_
_entity.id
_entity.type
_entity.pdbx_description
1 polymer ?
#
loop_
_entity_poly.entity_id
_entity_poly.type
_entity_poly.pdbx_seq_one_letter_code
_entity_poly.pdbx_strand_id
1 'polypeptide(L)'
;MAIFKCKMCGGDLDVNETMSVGTCQYCSSVMTLPKLDNDRKANMYSRANHFRRNNEFDKAMGIYEDILKEDAKDAESYWSLVLCKYGIEYVEDPKSHKRIPTCNRTHFESIFADENYKAALQYADESAKSIYEAEAKVIDEIQKEILKISSQEAPYDVFICYKEKDASGKRTQDSVLAQELYYELTEAGYKVFFSRITLEGKLGTAYEPYIFAALNSAKVMVVIATRVEYVNSPWVKNEWSRYLALINQGSKKTLIPAYRDMDPYDLPEEFSYLQAQDMEKLGFMQDLIHGIEKMLVTPSAGKEEEEQVNNGNINTNITALLDRVFICLEDADWNKADELLEMVLNQDPRCARAYIGKMMIEMKIRTEDQICRREKPISHSANYQKALRFSTGNYHDSVAAYNQIIVDRIENERLSGIYDTAKKLMEDKYWKSAQEKFESITGYLDSAKLAAQCVNLAEEEERAYKEKCRVEREIKEREAEQRRLEYEEAEKFRRKVLRRIGIVVCPILVVALLVGIILSRPNAVDMSDRIAEINLADMDLEMAQKIFSLKDEMKTMNPLSRLMVKGKTKLRESYQSALDFIGNEETKDDPSRNITLEDLVGVWKSEKQGIHEYYVDKDVSGEENYRLVEKWTRYDDITMFDNLELLGYDYSEKAMMGECSDYNFKVSYDENNQLSIFFYNLKEDDTYRFVKIE
;
A
#
# COMPACT_ATOMS: atom_id res chain seq x y z
N MET A 1 51.05 -30.07 11.56
CA MET A 1 50.70 -28.76 12.14
C MET A 1 49.22 -28.78 12.45
N ALA A 2 48.84 -28.48 13.70
CA ALA A 2 47.43 -28.39 14.06
C ALA A 2 46.79 -27.19 13.34
N ILE A 3 45.69 -27.42 12.63
CA ILE A 3 44.95 -26.35 11.94
C ILE A 3 44.06 -25.68 13.00
N PHE A 4 44.37 -24.43 13.33
CA PHE A 4 43.55 -23.65 14.26
C PHE A 4 42.35 -23.05 13.52
N LYS A 5 41.16 -23.26 14.08
CA LYS A 5 39.90 -22.68 13.59
C LYS A 5 39.43 -21.58 14.51
N CYS A 6 38.96 -20.49 13.92
CA CYS A 6 38.38 -19.36 14.63
C CYS A 6 37.20 -19.80 15.50
N LYS A 7 37.26 -19.52 16.81
CA LYS A 7 36.18 -19.88 17.74
C LYS A 7 34.89 -19.10 17.51
N MET A 8 34.96 -17.96 16.82
CA MET A 8 33.82 -17.08 16.54
C MET A 8 33.12 -17.42 15.21
N CYS A 9 33.84 -17.52 14.09
CA CYS A 9 33.26 -17.74 12.76
C CYS A 9 33.63 -19.09 12.10
N GLY A 10 34.54 -19.86 12.67
CA GLY A 10 34.99 -21.15 12.11
C GLY A 10 35.99 -21.07 10.95
N GLY A 11 36.39 -19.86 10.53
CA GLY A 11 37.41 -19.65 9.50
C GLY A 11 38.84 -19.99 9.96
N ASP A 12 39.77 -20.04 9.02
CA ASP A 12 41.20 -20.28 9.32
C ASP A 12 41.85 -19.10 10.07
N LEU A 13 42.81 -19.43 10.92
CA LEU A 13 43.58 -18.50 11.74
C LEU A 13 44.99 -18.34 11.21
N ASP A 14 45.49 -17.10 11.23
CA ASP A 14 46.91 -16.81 11.08
C ASP A 14 47.57 -16.90 12.46
N VAL A 15 48.54 -17.83 12.58
CA VAL A 15 49.10 -18.28 13.86
C VAL A 15 50.62 -18.41 13.76
N ASN A 16 51.32 -17.79 14.71
CA ASN A 16 52.73 -18.10 14.98
C ASN A 16 52.81 -19.24 16.01
N GLU A 17 53.63 -20.26 15.75
CA GLU A 17 53.69 -21.51 16.56
C GLU A 17 54.02 -21.32 18.05
N THR A 18 54.52 -20.14 18.45
CA THR A 18 54.87 -19.78 19.83
C THR A 18 53.86 -18.88 20.53
N MET A 19 52.78 -18.46 19.85
CA MET A 19 51.82 -17.49 20.37
C MET A 19 50.52 -18.16 20.84
N SER A 20 50.03 -17.74 22.00
CA SER A 20 48.72 -18.12 22.56
C SER A 20 47.57 -17.26 22.00
N VAL A 21 47.86 -16.43 21.00
CA VAL A 21 46.93 -15.49 20.37
C VAL A 21 47.06 -15.60 18.85
N GLY A 22 45.94 -15.59 18.16
CA GLY A 22 45.87 -15.64 16.69
C GLY A 22 44.86 -14.65 16.13
N THR A 23 44.98 -14.34 14.83
CA THR A 23 44.06 -13.44 14.13
C THR A 23 43.31 -14.19 13.03
N CYS A 24 41.98 -14.06 12.98
CA CYS A 24 41.19 -14.73 11.95
C CYS A 24 41.31 -14.02 10.60
N GLN A 25 41.59 -14.78 9.54
CA GLN A 25 41.70 -14.25 8.19
C GLN A 25 40.35 -13.81 7.60
N TYR A 26 39.24 -14.26 8.19
CA TYR A 26 37.88 -14.01 7.67
C TYR A 26 37.17 -12.89 8.41
N CYS A 27 37.15 -12.91 9.76
CA CYS A 27 36.45 -11.89 10.56
C CYS A 27 37.40 -10.90 11.26
N SER A 28 38.71 -10.98 10.98
CA SER A 28 39.76 -10.11 11.52
C SER A 28 39.80 -9.99 13.05
N SER A 29 39.13 -10.91 13.75
CA SER A 29 39.06 -10.91 15.20
C SER A 29 40.34 -11.52 15.77
N VAL A 30 40.89 -10.86 16.79
CA VAL A 30 42.02 -11.36 17.58
C VAL A 30 41.47 -12.22 18.70
N MET A 31 42.01 -13.42 18.90
CA MET A 31 41.50 -14.34 19.90
C MET A 31 42.60 -15.22 20.51
N THR A 32 42.33 -15.72 21.70
CA THR A 32 43.14 -16.72 22.38
C THR A 32 43.04 -18.10 21.70
N LEU A 33 44.10 -18.89 21.85
CA LEU A 33 44.24 -20.18 21.22
C LEU A 33 44.41 -21.28 22.27
N PRO A 34 43.75 -22.45 22.08
CA PRO A 34 43.97 -23.58 22.97
C PRO A 34 45.36 -24.18 22.77
N LYS A 35 45.89 -24.81 23.82
CA LYS A 35 47.13 -25.61 23.70
C LYS A 35 46.78 -26.96 23.07
N LEU A 36 47.08 -27.11 21.79
CA LEU A 36 46.84 -28.34 21.01
C LEU A 36 48.09 -29.21 21.00
N ASP A 37 48.18 -30.11 21.97
CA ASP A 37 49.27 -31.08 22.15
C ASP A 37 49.06 -32.38 21.37
N ASN A 38 47.81 -32.73 21.05
CA ASN A 38 47.44 -33.93 20.30
C ASN A 38 46.17 -33.75 19.44
N ASP A 39 46.00 -34.61 18.44
CA ASP A 39 44.86 -34.55 17.49
C ASP A 39 43.51 -34.78 18.15
N ARG A 40 43.45 -35.53 19.26
CA ARG A 40 42.22 -35.77 20.01
C ARG A 40 41.72 -34.46 20.65
N LYS A 41 42.59 -33.72 21.34
CA LYS A 41 42.27 -32.44 21.97
C LYS A 41 41.85 -31.40 20.92
N ALA A 42 42.52 -31.37 19.77
CA ALA A 42 42.13 -30.53 18.63
C ALA A 42 40.71 -30.85 18.11
N ASN A 43 40.37 -32.13 17.98
CA ASN A 43 39.04 -32.57 17.57
C ASN A 43 37.96 -32.23 18.62
N MET A 44 38.26 -32.38 19.91
CA MET A 44 37.35 -32.00 21.00
C MET A 44 37.04 -30.51 20.95
N TYR A 45 38.06 -29.66 20.79
CA TYR A 45 37.89 -28.21 20.64
C TYR A 45 37.08 -27.82 19.40
N SER A 46 37.35 -28.45 18.26
CA SER A 46 36.59 -28.20 17.02
C SER A 46 35.10 -28.51 17.22
N ARG A 47 34.79 -29.64 17.85
CA ARG A 47 33.42 -30.08 18.15
C ARG A 47 32.74 -29.19 19.19
N ALA A 48 33.42 -28.84 20.28
CA ALA A 48 32.88 -27.94 21.30
C ALA A 48 32.57 -26.54 20.74
N ASN A 49 33.51 -25.98 19.96
CA ASN A 49 33.31 -24.71 19.28
C ASN A 49 32.16 -24.75 18.26
N HIS A 50 31.96 -25.88 17.57
CA HIS A 50 30.79 -26.08 16.70
C HIS A 50 29.48 -26.01 17.47
N PHE A 51 29.35 -26.73 18.59
CA PHE A 51 28.16 -26.66 19.44
C PHE A 51 27.91 -25.26 19.97
N ARG A 52 28.97 -24.56 20.42
CA ARG A 52 28.87 -23.18 20.91
C ARG A 52 28.37 -22.21 19.84
N ARG A 53 28.87 -22.31 18.59
CA ARG A 53 28.39 -21.48 17.46
C ARG A 53 26.93 -21.76 17.08
N ASN A 54 26.41 -22.94 17.42
CA ASN A 54 25.02 -23.31 17.21
C ASN A 54 24.15 -23.09 18.46
N ASN A 55 24.67 -22.37 19.47
CA ASN A 55 24.00 -22.08 20.74
C ASN A 55 23.64 -23.33 21.57
N GLU A 56 24.29 -24.47 21.32
CA GLU A 56 24.19 -25.71 22.11
C GLU A 56 25.19 -25.72 23.26
N PHE A 57 25.11 -24.72 24.13
CA PHE A 57 26.11 -24.43 25.16
C PHE A 57 26.33 -25.59 26.15
N ASP A 58 25.28 -26.31 26.55
CA ASP A 58 25.42 -27.41 27.53
C ASP A 58 26.22 -28.59 26.96
N LYS A 59 26.05 -28.89 25.66
CA LYS A 59 26.87 -29.90 24.97
C LYS A 59 28.31 -29.44 24.83
N ALA A 60 28.53 -28.15 24.58
CA ALA A 60 29.87 -27.58 24.51
C ALA A 60 30.56 -27.64 25.89
N MET A 61 29.86 -27.28 26.98
CA MET A 61 30.37 -27.35 28.34
C MET A 61 30.86 -28.74 28.71
N GLY A 62 30.07 -29.78 28.43
CA GLY A 62 30.47 -31.16 28.72
C GLY A 62 31.79 -31.55 28.04
N ILE A 63 32.03 -31.09 26.81
CA ILE A 63 33.30 -31.35 26.11
C ILE A 63 34.45 -30.54 26.72
N TYR A 64 34.24 -29.26 27.08
CA TYR A 64 35.29 -28.48 27.75
C TYR A 64 35.64 -29.03 29.14
N GLU A 65 34.66 -29.53 29.89
CA GLU A 65 34.89 -30.24 31.15
C GLU A 65 35.68 -31.54 30.93
N ASP A 66 35.40 -32.29 29.86
CA ASP A 66 36.19 -33.46 29.50
C ASP A 66 37.64 -33.09 29.12
N ILE A 67 37.85 -31.96 28.45
CA ILE A 67 39.20 -31.44 28.19
C ILE A 67 39.90 -31.11 29.52
N LEU A 68 39.21 -30.49 30.49
CA LEU A 68 39.78 -30.16 31.79
C LEU A 68 40.07 -31.40 32.67
N LYS A 69 39.35 -32.52 32.46
CA LYS A 69 39.69 -33.80 33.09
C LYS A 69 41.04 -34.34 32.59
N GLU A 70 41.38 -34.07 31.33
CA GLU A 70 42.66 -34.44 30.72
C GLU A 70 43.78 -33.42 31.03
N ASP A 71 43.44 -32.13 31.04
CA ASP A 71 44.35 -31.00 31.29
C ASP A 71 43.70 -29.92 32.17
N ALA A 72 43.84 -30.08 33.48
CA ALA A 72 43.23 -29.18 34.47
C ALA A 72 43.80 -27.74 34.46
N LYS A 73 44.85 -27.47 33.68
CA LYS A 73 45.50 -26.15 33.57
C LYS A 73 45.24 -25.49 32.22
N ASP A 74 44.27 -25.98 31.46
CA ASP A 74 43.93 -25.43 30.15
C ASP A 74 43.08 -24.16 30.28
N ALA A 75 43.73 -23.00 30.14
CA ALA A 75 43.10 -21.69 30.32
C ALA A 75 41.95 -21.41 29.33
N GLU A 76 42.07 -21.87 28.08
CA GLU A 76 41.05 -21.66 27.04
C GLU A 76 39.78 -22.47 27.32
N SER A 77 39.89 -23.66 27.93
CA SER A 77 38.73 -24.45 28.34
C SER A 77 37.94 -23.76 29.44
N TYR A 78 38.62 -23.23 30.47
CA TYR A 78 37.97 -22.43 31.50
C TYR A 78 37.29 -21.18 30.93
N TRP A 79 37.97 -20.43 30.06
CA TRP A 79 37.35 -19.29 29.39
C TRP A 79 36.14 -19.69 28.54
N SER A 80 36.24 -20.80 27.81
CA SER A 80 35.13 -21.31 27.00
C SER A 80 33.94 -21.76 27.85
N LEU A 81 34.17 -22.28 29.06
CA LEU A 81 33.10 -22.55 30.04
C LEU A 81 32.40 -21.27 30.50
N VAL A 82 33.15 -20.19 30.74
CA VAL A 82 32.56 -18.87 31.04
C VAL A 82 31.67 -18.42 29.89
N LEU A 83 32.18 -18.47 28.65
CA LEU A 83 31.40 -18.10 27.46
C LEU A 83 30.12 -18.95 27.33
N CYS A 84 30.16 -20.24 27.63
CA CYS A 84 28.97 -21.09 27.61
C CYS A 84 28.00 -20.79 28.75
N LYS A 85 28.50 -20.54 29.96
CA LYS A 85 27.68 -20.22 31.14
C LYS A 85 26.88 -18.92 30.94
N TYR A 86 27.51 -17.91 30.35
CA TYR A 86 26.88 -16.63 29.99
C TYR A 86 26.19 -16.66 28.62
N GLY A 87 26.23 -17.80 27.90
CA GLY A 87 25.57 -17.98 26.62
C GLY A 87 26.05 -16.98 25.57
N ILE A 88 27.35 -16.76 25.47
CA ILE A 88 27.95 -15.75 24.61
C ILE A 88 27.96 -16.21 23.16
N GLU A 89 27.17 -15.52 22.33
CA GLU A 89 27.10 -15.69 20.89
C GLU A 89 27.77 -14.50 20.19
N TYR A 90 28.55 -14.79 19.15
CA TYR A 90 29.27 -13.77 18.38
C TYR A 90 28.58 -13.47 17.07
N VAL A 91 27.72 -12.45 17.08
CA VAL A 91 26.94 -12.02 15.93
C VAL A 91 27.78 -11.09 15.05
N GLU A 92 27.64 -11.20 13.73
CA GLU A 92 28.33 -10.31 12.80
C GLU A 92 27.62 -8.96 12.73
N ASP A 93 28.36 -7.87 12.94
CA ASP A 93 27.85 -6.53 12.69
C ASP A 93 27.85 -6.23 11.18
N PRO A 94 26.69 -5.94 10.57
CA PRO A 94 26.59 -5.64 9.15
C PRO A 94 27.45 -4.45 8.70
N LYS A 95 27.80 -3.53 9.61
CA LYS A 95 28.58 -2.33 9.28
C LYS A 95 30.09 -2.55 9.39
N SER A 96 30.54 -3.15 10.47
CA SER A 96 31.97 -3.34 10.73
C SER A 96 32.51 -4.71 10.32
N HIS A 97 31.64 -5.67 9.97
CA HIS A 97 31.96 -7.10 9.79
C HIS A 97 32.67 -7.76 10.97
N LYS A 98 32.77 -7.06 12.10
CA LYS A 98 33.33 -7.60 13.33
C LYS A 98 32.30 -8.46 14.04
N ARG A 99 32.82 -9.42 14.79
CA ARG A 99 32.03 -10.33 15.62
C ARG A 99 31.82 -9.68 16.99
N ILE A 100 30.58 -9.29 17.28
CA ILE A 100 30.20 -8.63 18.53
C ILE A 100 29.59 -9.68 19.47
N PRO A 101 30.05 -9.76 20.73
CA PRO A 101 29.46 -10.67 21.70
C PRO A 101 28.04 -10.21 22.08
N THR A 102 27.15 -11.17 22.24
CA THR A 102 25.78 -11.02 22.74
C THR A 102 25.57 -12.03 23.85
N CYS A 103 24.75 -11.72 24.85
CA CYS A 103 24.52 -12.59 26.00
C CYS A 103 23.12 -13.19 25.94
N ASN A 104 23.04 -14.53 25.91
CA ASN A 104 21.79 -15.30 25.83
C ASN A 104 21.48 -16.07 27.13
N ARG A 105 22.35 -15.98 28.15
CA ARG A 105 22.19 -16.60 29.48
C ARG A 105 22.65 -15.65 30.57
N THR A 106 21.88 -14.58 30.81
CA THR A 106 22.21 -13.59 31.84
C THR A 106 22.06 -14.16 33.25
N HIS A 107 22.94 -13.72 34.14
CA HIS A 107 22.97 -14.02 35.59
C HIS A 107 22.98 -12.72 36.40
N PHE A 108 22.67 -12.78 37.69
CA PHE A 108 22.85 -11.64 38.60
C PHE A 108 24.31 -11.40 38.99
N GLU A 109 25.10 -12.48 39.07
CA GLU A 109 26.49 -12.42 39.47
C GLU A 109 27.39 -11.96 38.31
N SER A 110 28.26 -10.99 38.57
CA SER A 110 29.21 -10.46 37.57
C SER A 110 30.17 -11.56 37.10
N ILE A 111 30.51 -11.52 35.81
CA ILE A 111 31.52 -12.41 35.20
C ILE A 111 32.86 -12.40 35.94
N PHE A 112 33.22 -11.30 36.60
CA PHE A 112 34.46 -11.20 37.37
C PHE A 112 34.47 -12.06 38.64
N ALA A 113 33.30 -12.42 39.17
CA ALA A 113 33.19 -13.29 40.33
C ALA A 113 33.24 -14.78 39.96
N ASP A 114 33.10 -15.12 38.67
CA ASP A 114 33.06 -16.50 38.19
C ASP A 114 34.39 -17.26 38.45
N GLU A 115 34.29 -18.47 39.00
CA GLU A 115 35.45 -19.29 39.33
C GLU A 115 36.22 -19.76 38.08
N ASN A 116 35.52 -20.04 36.97
CA ASN A 116 36.19 -20.40 35.72
C ASN A 116 36.90 -19.20 35.11
N TYR A 117 36.36 -17.97 35.26
CA TYR A 117 37.06 -16.76 34.84
C TYR A 117 38.38 -16.58 35.63
N LYS A 118 38.33 -16.74 36.96
CA LYS A 118 39.53 -16.68 37.80
C LYS A 118 40.55 -17.75 37.41
N ALA A 119 40.09 -18.98 37.14
CA ALA A 119 40.96 -20.07 36.69
C ALA A 119 41.59 -19.81 35.30
N ALA A 120 40.83 -19.23 34.35
CA ALA A 120 41.33 -18.84 33.04
C ALA A 120 42.48 -17.83 33.17
N LEU A 121 42.32 -16.80 34.01
CA LEU A 121 43.38 -15.83 34.29
C LEU A 121 44.56 -16.41 35.05
N GLN A 122 44.34 -17.40 35.92
CA GLN A 122 45.41 -18.06 36.66
C GLN A 122 46.36 -18.82 35.72
N TYR A 123 45.82 -19.54 34.73
CA TYR A 123 46.58 -20.44 33.87
C TYR A 123 47.02 -19.84 32.53
N ALA A 124 46.50 -18.67 32.16
CA ALA A 124 46.88 -17.94 30.96
C ALA A 124 48.27 -17.28 31.07
N ASP A 125 48.91 -17.06 29.91
CA ASP A 125 50.04 -16.14 29.81
C ASP A 125 49.57 -14.69 29.68
N GLU A 126 50.50 -13.73 29.75
CA GLU A 126 50.19 -12.30 29.77
C GLU A 126 49.40 -11.83 28.52
N SER A 127 49.72 -12.37 27.34
CA SER A 127 49.00 -12.08 26.11
C SER A 127 47.55 -12.56 26.12
N ALA A 128 47.30 -13.79 26.56
CA ALA A 128 45.95 -14.34 26.65
C ALA A 128 45.13 -13.68 27.77
N LYS A 129 45.75 -13.35 28.92
CA LYS A 129 45.09 -12.64 30.03
C LYS A 129 44.50 -11.30 29.58
N SER A 130 45.29 -10.51 28.86
CA SER A 130 44.85 -9.20 28.36
C SER A 130 43.58 -9.32 27.49
N ILE A 131 43.49 -10.37 26.67
CA ILE A 131 42.30 -10.65 25.85
C ILE A 131 41.13 -11.09 26.72
N TYR A 132 41.31 -12.01 27.66
CA TYR A 132 40.24 -12.45 28.56
C TYR A 132 39.68 -11.30 29.39
N GLU A 133 40.53 -10.43 29.93
CA GLU A 133 40.09 -9.25 30.68
C GLU A 133 39.31 -8.27 29.80
N ALA A 134 39.77 -8.04 28.56
CA ALA A 134 39.07 -7.18 27.60
C ALA A 134 37.71 -7.76 27.20
N GLU A 135 37.62 -9.05 26.87
CA GLU A 135 36.36 -9.71 26.53
C GLU A 135 35.41 -9.75 27.73
N ALA A 136 35.91 -10.08 28.94
CA ALA A 136 35.12 -10.12 30.17
C ALA A 136 34.53 -8.75 30.51
N LYS A 137 35.29 -7.67 30.31
CA LYS A 137 34.80 -6.31 30.51
C LYS A 137 33.63 -5.97 29.57
N VAL A 138 33.73 -6.35 28.29
CA VAL A 138 32.63 -6.14 27.33
C VAL A 138 31.39 -6.94 27.74
N ILE A 139 31.57 -8.20 28.17
CA ILE A 139 30.46 -9.05 28.62
C ILE A 139 29.81 -8.48 29.89
N ASP A 140 30.59 -7.98 30.85
CA ASP A 140 30.08 -7.34 32.07
C ASP A 140 29.28 -6.07 31.78
N GLU A 141 29.71 -5.26 30.80
CA GLU A 141 28.97 -4.08 30.35
C GLU A 141 27.62 -4.46 29.72
N ILE A 142 27.60 -5.48 28.85
CA ILE A 142 26.37 -6.04 28.27
C ILE A 142 25.44 -6.56 29.39
N GLN A 143 25.99 -7.34 30.32
CA GLN A 143 25.24 -7.89 31.46
C GLN A 143 24.58 -6.78 32.29
N LYS A 144 25.32 -5.71 32.62
CA LYS A 144 24.80 -4.57 33.37
C LYS A 144 23.66 -3.86 32.63
N GLU A 145 23.77 -3.70 31.32
CA GLU A 145 22.70 -3.14 30.50
C GLU A 145 21.45 -4.01 30.52
N ILE A 146 21.61 -5.33 30.37
CA ILE A 146 20.51 -6.31 30.44
C ILE A 146 19.81 -6.22 31.80
N LEU A 147 20.56 -6.24 32.90
CA LEU A 147 20.02 -6.14 34.25
C LEU A 147 19.28 -4.81 34.48
N LYS A 148 19.81 -3.70 33.94
CA LYS A 148 19.18 -2.38 34.03
C LYS A 148 17.82 -2.37 33.33
N ILE A 149 17.73 -2.86 32.09
CA ILE A 149 16.48 -2.92 31.34
C ILE A 149 15.50 -3.88 32.01
N SER A 150 15.97 -5.07 32.40
CA SER A 150 15.15 -6.08 33.08
C SER A 150 14.52 -5.55 34.38
N SER A 151 15.21 -4.67 35.12
CA SER A 151 14.68 -4.09 36.36
C SER A 151 13.52 -3.11 36.16
N GLN A 152 13.35 -2.60 34.94
CA GLN A 152 12.28 -1.67 34.58
C GLN A 152 11.02 -2.39 34.08
N GLU A 153 11.13 -3.67 33.76
CA GLU A 153 10.00 -4.50 33.35
C GLU A 153 9.11 -4.84 34.54
N ALA A 154 7.79 -4.64 34.41
CA ALA A 154 6.85 -5.13 35.41
C ALA A 154 6.88 -6.67 35.46
N PRO A 155 6.73 -7.28 36.66
CA PRO A 155 6.88 -8.72 36.85
C PRO A 155 5.82 -9.50 36.07
N TYR A 156 6.24 -10.59 35.44
CA TYR A 156 5.36 -11.52 34.74
C TYR A 156 4.81 -12.56 35.72
N ASP A 157 3.61 -13.04 35.46
CA ASP A 157 2.97 -14.12 36.23
C ASP A 157 3.26 -15.48 35.60
N VAL A 158 3.12 -15.55 34.27
CA VAL A 158 3.26 -16.77 33.46
C VAL A 158 4.27 -16.56 32.35
N PHE A 159 5.13 -17.57 32.12
CA PHE A 159 6.03 -17.65 30.97
C PHE A 159 5.57 -18.76 30.03
N ILE A 160 5.32 -18.46 28.76
CA ILE A 160 5.01 -19.48 27.75
C ILE A 160 6.28 -19.81 26.95
N CYS A 161 6.78 -21.03 27.11
CA CYS A 161 7.96 -21.57 26.44
C CYS A 161 7.54 -22.51 25.31
N TYR A 162 7.97 -22.23 24.08
CA TYR A 162 7.46 -22.94 22.90
C TYR A 162 8.38 -22.71 21.68
N LYS A 163 8.30 -23.57 20.66
CA LYS A 163 9.05 -23.34 19.40
C LYS A 163 8.29 -22.38 18.49
N GLU A 164 8.87 -21.24 18.10
CA GLU A 164 8.17 -20.26 17.26
C GLU A 164 8.10 -20.63 15.76
N LYS A 165 9.22 -21.08 15.16
CA LYS A 165 9.32 -21.46 13.75
C LYS A 165 9.92 -22.84 13.52
N ASP A 166 9.46 -23.55 12.50
CA ASP A 166 10.04 -24.81 12.03
C ASP A 166 11.31 -24.60 11.18
N ALA A 167 11.88 -25.70 10.65
CA ALA A 167 13.06 -25.67 9.79
C ALA A 167 12.83 -24.94 8.44
N SER A 168 11.58 -24.77 8.01
CA SER A 168 11.21 -24.01 6.80
C SER A 168 10.92 -22.54 7.09
N GLY A 169 11.07 -22.10 8.35
CA GLY A 169 10.76 -20.74 8.79
C GLY A 169 9.26 -20.46 8.97
N LYS A 170 8.40 -21.47 8.85
CA LYS A 170 6.95 -21.34 9.07
C LYS A 170 6.62 -21.48 10.55
N ARG A 171 5.47 -20.93 10.94
CA ARG A 171 4.93 -21.05 12.30
C ARG A 171 4.67 -22.53 12.63
N THR A 172 5.09 -22.94 13.82
CA THR A 172 4.81 -24.30 14.34
C THR A 172 3.40 -24.41 14.94
N GLN A 173 2.98 -25.65 15.21
CA GLN A 173 1.79 -25.90 16.02
C GLN A 173 1.94 -25.38 17.46
N ASP A 174 3.14 -25.52 18.06
CA ASP A 174 3.43 -24.97 19.39
C ASP A 174 3.11 -23.48 19.47
N SER A 175 3.49 -22.72 18.44
CA SER A 175 3.26 -21.27 18.38
C SER A 175 1.77 -20.94 18.31
N VAL A 176 0.96 -21.73 17.60
CA VAL A 176 -0.51 -21.55 17.54
C VAL A 176 -1.13 -21.76 18.91
N LEU A 177 -0.82 -22.89 19.55
CA LEU A 177 -1.30 -23.23 20.89
C LEU A 177 -0.83 -22.22 21.96
N ALA A 178 0.42 -21.74 21.84
CA ALA A 178 0.96 -20.70 22.71
C ALA A 178 0.18 -19.38 22.59
N GLN A 179 -0.29 -19.03 21.40
CA GLN A 179 -1.10 -17.83 21.20
C GLN A 179 -2.51 -17.98 21.78
N GLU A 180 -3.13 -19.14 21.63
CA GLU A 180 -4.43 -19.44 22.26
C GLU A 180 -4.31 -19.30 23.79
N LEU A 181 -3.30 -19.95 24.38
CA LEU A 181 -3.03 -19.83 25.83
C LEU A 181 -2.72 -18.41 26.28
N TYR A 182 -1.98 -17.65 25.48
CA TYR A 182 -1.66 -16.27 25.80
C TYR A 182 -2.93 -15.42 25.93
N TYR A 183 -3.88 -15.52 24.98
CA TYR A 183 -5.09 -14.71 25.03
C TYR A 183 -5.97 -15.08 26.22
N GLU A 184 -6.18 -16.37 26.47
CA GLU A 184 -6.98 -16.84 27.59
C GLU A 184 -6.42 -16.38 28.95
N LEU A 185 -5.11 -16.50 29.14
CA LEU A 185 -4.47 -16.04 30.39
C LEU A 185 -4.48 -14.51 30.53
N THR A 186 -4.35 -13.78 29.41
CA THR A 186 -4.41 -12.31 29.41
C THR A 186 -5.84 -11.82 29.68
N GLU A 187 -6.85 -12.52 29.15
CA GLU A 187 -8.27 -12.26 29.42
C GLU A 187 -8.62 -12.54 30.89
N ALA A 188 -7.99 -13.55 31.50
CA ALA A 188 -8.04 -13.81 32.94
C ALA A 188 -7.26 -12.78 33.78
N GLY A 189 -6.60 -11.79 33.16
CA GLY A 189 -5.93 -10.68 33.84
C GLY A 189 -4.48 -10.94 34.26
N TYR A 190 -3.83 -12.00 33.77
CA TYR A 190 -2.44 -12.31 34.07
C TYR A 190 -1.46 -11.59 33.15
N LYS A 191 -0.31 -11.16 33.68
CA LYS A 191 0.79 -10.66 32.85
C LYS A 191 1.60 -11.82 32.31
N VAL A 192 1.42 -12.12 31.02
CA VAL A 192 2.03 -13.28 30.37
C VAL A 192 3.23 -12.86 29.51
N PHE A 193 4.34 -13.56 29.65
CA PHE A 193 5.44 -13.50 28.69
C PHE A 193 5.18 -14.46 27.54
N PHE A 194 4.99 -13.91 26.36
CA PHE A 194 4.82 -14.66 25.11
C PHE A 194 5.75 -14.04 24.06
N SER A 195 6.82 -14.77 23.73
CA SER A 195 7.96 -14.21 22.98
C SER A 195 7.56 -13.51 21.67
N ARG A 196 6.57 -14.02 20.93
CA ARG A 196 6.03 -13.38 19.72
C ARG A 196 5.47 -11.98 19.94
N ILE A 197 4.77 -11.74 21.06
CA ILE A 197 4.14 -10.44 21.35
C ILE A 197 5.06 -9.57 22.20
N THR A 198 5.64 -10.13 23.28
CA THR A 198 6.48 -9.37 24.20
C THR A 198 7.76 -8.84 23.53
N LEU A 199 8.32 -9.58 22.57
CA LEU A 199 9.55 -9.19 21.85
C LEU A 199 9.25 -8.52 20.50
N GLU A 200 7.98 -8.23 20.19
CA GLU A 200 7.60 -7.59 18.94
C GLU A 200 8.26 -6.20 18.82
N GLY A 201 8.84 -5.91 17.66
CA GLY A 201 9.57 -4.66 17.40
C GLY A 201 10.92 -4.53 18.11
N LYS A 202 11.40 -5.56 18.81
CA LYS A 202 12.76 -5.59 19.40
C LYS A 202 13.75 -6.23 18.42
N LEU A 203 15.01 -5.82 18.49
CA LEU A 203 16.10 -6.50 17.77
C LEU A 203 16.46 -7.80 18.50
N GLY A 204 16.83 -8.86 17.77
CA GLY A 204 17.17 -10.15 18.36
C GLY A 204 18.27 -10.09 19.43
N THR A 205 19.23 -9.19 19.26
CA THR A 205 20.31 -8.93 20.24
C THR A 205 19.83 -8.25 21.53
N ALA A 206 18.59 -7.75 21.56
CA ALA A 206 17.97 -7.06 22.69
C ALA A 206 16.81 -7.87 23.30
N TYR A 207 16.70 -9.16 23.00
CA TYR A 207 15.66 -10.03 23.56
C TYR A 207 15.94 -10.45 25.00
N GLU A 208 17.20 -10.78 25.33
CA GLU A 208 17.58 -11.34 26.63
C GLU A 208 17.13 -10.50 27.85
N PRO A 209 17.12 -9.15 27.86
CA PRO A 209 16.59 -8.38 28.99
C PRO A 209 15.16 -8.74 29.38
N TYR A 210 14.30 -8.93 28.39
CA TYR A 210 12.89 -9.24 28.61
C TYR A 210 12.70 -10.72 28.99
N ILE A 211 13.45 -11.62 28.36
CA ILE A 211 13.45 -13.05 28.69
C ILE A 211 13.96 -13.25 30.11
N PHE A 212 15.06 -12.60 30.49
CA PHE A 212 15.62 -12.64 31.84
C PHE A 212 14.63 -12.09 32.86
N ALA A 213 13.98 -10.95 32.58
CA ALA A 213 12.93 -10.41 33.44
C ALA A 213 11.79 -11.43 33.65
N ALA A 214 11.33 -12.05 32.57
CA ALA A 214 10.23 -13.01 32.61
C ALA A 214 10.59 -14.32 33.34
N LEU A 215 11.76 -14.91 33.06
CA LEU A 215 12.23 -16.13 33.75
C LEU A 215 12.32 -15.91 35.26
N ASN A 216 12.82 -14.75 35.69
CA ASN A 216 13.01 -14.45 37.11
C ASN A 216 11.71 -14.05 37.82
N SER A 217 10.78 -13.36 37.15
CA SER A 217 9.52 -12.93 37.76
C SER A 217 8.39 -13.97 37.68
N ALA A 218 8.23 -14.67 36.55
CA ALA A 218 7.14 -15.62 36.35
C ALA A 218 7.15 -16.73 37.40
N LYS A 219 5.99 -16.96 38.02
CA LYS A 219 5.77 -18.04 38.99
C LYS A 219 5.46 -19.36 38.31
N VAL A 220 4.84 -19.31 37.13
CA VAL A 220 4.53 -20.50 36.34
C VAL A 220 5.18 -20.39 34.96
N MET A 221 5.82 -21.47 34.51
CA MET A 221 6.21 -21.65 33.12
C MET A 221 5.36 -22.77 32.52
N VAL A 222 4.73 -22.52 31.37
CA VAL A 222 4.07 -23.54 30.57
C VAL A 222 4.96 -23.85 29.38
N VAL A 223 5.41 -25.11 29.26
CA VAL A 223 6.22 -25.57 28.13
C VAL A 223 5.31 -26.31 27.17
N ILE A 224 5.09 -25.76 25.98
CA ILE A 224 4.24 -26.38 24.96
C ILE A 224 5.11 -27.23 24.04
N ALA A 225 4.76 -28.52 23.91
CA ALA A 225 5.49 -29.48 23.11
C ALA A 225 4.54 -30.30 22.22
N THR A 226 4.57 -30.04 20.92
CA THR A 226 3.91 -30.93 19.92
C THR A 226 4.87 -31.90 19.25
N ARG A 227 6.19 -31.72 19.46
CA ARG A 227 7.25 -32.59 18.91
C ARG A 227 8.48 -32.60 19.80
N VAL A 228 9.16 -33.75 19.84
CA VAL A 228 10.40 -33.95 20.59
C VAL A 228 11.51 -33.01 20.13
N GLU A 229 11.61 -32.75 18.83
CA GLU A 229 12.65 -31.88 18.28
C GLU A 229 12.43 -30.40 18.66
N TYR A 230 11.19 -30.00 18.92
CA TYR A 230 10.84 -28.61 19.24
C TYR A 230 11.19 -28.28 20.69
N VAL A 231 10.78 -29.13 21.63
CA VAL A 231 11.12 -28.97 23.06
C VAL A 231 12.63 -29.09 23.33
N ASN A 232 13.34 -29.86 22.51
CA ASN A 232 14.80 -30.00 22.58
C ASN A 232 15.57 -29.00 21.69
N SER A 233 14.89 -28.08 21.01
CA SER A 233 15.57 -27.07 20.21
C SER A 233 16.42 -26.14 21.08
N PRO A 234 17.56 -25.58 20.59
CA PRO A 234 18.51 -24.87 21.44
C PRO A 234 17.89 -23.74 22.27
N TRP A 235 16.99 -22.95 21.66
CA TRP A 235 16.33 -21.84 22.33
C TRP A 235 15.32 -22.30 23.39
N VAL A 236 14.42 -23.22 23.04
CA VAL A 236 13.38 -23.73 23.94
C VAL A 236 14.02 -24.44 25.13
N LYS A 237 15.03 -25.27 24.85
CA LYS A 237 15.86 -25.92 25.88
C LYS A 237 16.56 -24.93 26.80
N ASN A 238 17.11 -23.86 26.26
CA ASN A 238 17.72 -22.79 27.05
C ASN A 238 16.73 -22.17 28.06
N GLU A 239 15.50 -21.88 27.65
CA GLU A 239 14.50 -21.27 28.52
C GLU A 239 14.06 -22.22 29.65
N TRP A 240 13.58 -23.43 29.32
CA TRP A 240 13.05 -24.32 30.34
C TRP A 240 14.14 -24.85 31.28
N SER A 241 15.36 -25.10 30.79
CA SER A 241 16.46 -25.59 31.64
C SER A 241 16.90 -24.53 32.66
N ARG A 242 16.97 -23.25 32.26
CA ARG A 242 17.23 -22.13 33.17
C ARG A 242 16.13 -22.00 34.22
N TYR A 243 14.88 -22.18 33.81
CA TYR A 243 13.75 -22.13 34.74
C TYR A 243 13.76 -23.28 35.75
N LEU A 244 14.06 -24.51 35.30
CA LEU A 244 14.27 -25.65 36.19
C LEU A 244 15.43 -25.44 37.15
N ALA A 245 16.53 -24.83 36.70
CA ALA A 245 17.65 -24.49 37.58
C ALA A 245 17.22 -23.56 38.72
N LEU A 246 16.36 -22.57 38.45
CA LEU A 246 15.80 -21.70 39.49
C LEU A 246 14.92 -22.47 40.49
N ILE A 247 14.12 -23.43 40.01
CA ILE A 247 13.31 -24.32 40.85
C ILE A 247 14.22 -25.18 41.75
N ASN A 248 15.26 -25.78 41.19
CA ASN A 248 16.22 -26.62 41.91
C ASN A 248 17.04 -25.82 42.95
N GLN A 249 17.23 -24.52 42.73
CA GLN A 249 17.82 -23.59 43.69
C GLN A 249 16.85 -23.14 44.81
N GLY A 250 15.62 -23.64 44.83
CA GLY A 250 14.62 -23.39 45.87
C GLY A 250 13.64 -22.25 45.57
N SER A 251 13.58 -21.75 44.33
CA SER A 251 12.58 -20.75 43.95
C SER A 251 11.17 -21.34 43.96
N LYS A 252 10.20 -20.60 44.52
CA LYS A 252 8.76 -20.96 44.48
C LYS A 252 8.19 -20.76 43.08
N LYS A 253 8.53 -21.66 42.18
CA LYS A 253 8.16 -21.64 40.75
C LYS A 253 7.63 -23.02 40.34
N THR A 254 6.81 -23.06 39.31
CA THR A 254 6.25 -24.32 38.80
C THR A 254 6.41 -24.37 37.28
N LEU A 255 6.93 -25.49 36.78
CA LEU A 255 6.97 -25.79 35.35
C LEU A 255 5.89 -26.81 35.02
N ILE A 256 5.04 -26.51 34.04
CA ILE A 256 3.98 -27.37 33.55
C ILE A 256 4.32 -27.78 32.11
N PRO A 257 4.75 -29.03 31.88
CA PRO A 257 4.85 -29.56 30.53
C PRO A 257 3.45 -29.79 29.96
N ALA A 258 3.13 -29.18 28.83
CA ALA A 258 1.88 -29.36 28.11
C ALA A 258 2.19 -29.97 26.74
N TYR A 259 1.76 -31.20 26.50
CA TYR A 259 2.10 -31.93 25.29
C TYR A 259 0.86 -32.31 24.47
N ARG A 260 1.06 -32.47 23.16
CA ARG A 260 0.00 -32.85 22.21
C ARG A 260 0.62 -33.69 21.10
N ASP A 261 -0.11 -34.65 20.55
CA ASP A 261 0.30 -35.43 19.38
C ASP A 261 1.67 -36.16 19.57
N MET A 262 2.08 -36.41 20.81
CA MET A 262 3.32 -37.12 21.19
C MET A 262 3.13 -37.92 22.49
N ASP A 263 3.98 -38.93 22.71
CA ASP A 263 3.96 -39.71 23.95
C ASP A 263 4.60 -38.90 25.09
N PRO A 264 4.01 -38.83 26.30
CA PRO A 264 4.64 -38.18 27.45
C PRO A 264 6.02 -38.74 27.82
N TYR A 265 6.35 -39.99 27.46
CA TYR A 265 7.70 -40.55 27.64
C TYR A 265 8.74 -39.96 26.68
N ASP A 266 8.32 -39.31 25.60
CA ASP A 266 9.20 -38.64 24.64
C ASP A 266 9.58 -37.21 25.08
N LEU A 267 9.00 -36.72 26.19
CA LEU A 267 9.41 -35.46 26.81
C LEU A 267 10.83 -35.57 27.38
N PRO A 268 11.54 -34.44 27.54
CA PRO A 268 12.86 -34.42 28.16
C PRO A 268 12.88 -35.17 29.50
N GLU A 269 13.93 -35.94 29.77
CA GLU A 269 14.09 -36.72 31.01
C GLU A 269 14.00 -35.81 32.25
N GLU A 270 14.45 -34.56 32.10
CA GLU A 270 14.35 -33.51 33.11
C GLU A 270 12.91 -33.13 33.49
N PHE A 271 11.89 -33.59 32.75
CA PHE A 271 10.47 -33.40 33.05
C PHE A 271 9.83 -34.62 33.75
N SER A 272 10.55 -35.73 33.91
CA SER A 272 10.01 -37.00 34.44
C SER A 272 9.37 -36.89 35.83
N TYR A 273 9.79 -35.94 36.66
CA TYR A 273 9.24 -35.67 38.00
C TYR A 273 8.12 -34.61 38.01
N LEU A 274 7.79 -34.03 36.85
CA LEU A 274 6.76 -33.01 36.71
C LEU A 274 5.44 -33.61 36.25
N GLN A 275 4.33 -32.98 36.64
CA GLN A 275 3.01 -33.36 36.17
C GLN A 275 2.78 -32.81 34.76
N ALA A 276 3.11 -33.62 33.74
CA ALA A 276 2.81 -33.32 32.36
C ALA A 276 1.29 -33.36 32.11
N GLN A 277 0.80 -32.39 31.34
CA GLN A 277 -0.60 -32.23 30.99
C GLN A 277 -0.82 -32.53 29.51
N ASP A 278 -1.86 -33.31 29.24
CA ASP A 278 -2.25 -33.74 27.91
C ASP A 278 -3.25 -32.75 27.29
N MET A 279 -2.84 -32.11 26.20
CA MET A 279 -3.62 -31.09 25.50
C MET A 279 -4.74 -31.65 24.62
N GLU A 280 -4.79 -32.97 24.38
CA GLU A 280 -5.85 -33.62 23.60
C GLU A 280 -7.15 -33.77 24.39
N LYS A 281 -7.08 -33.63 25.71
CA LYS A 281 -8.25 -33.74 26.60
C LYS A 281 -9.20 -32.55 26.40
N LEU A 282 -10.48 -32.86 26.22
CA LEU A 282 -11.55 -31.86 26.21
C LEU A 282 -11.56 -31.08 27.53
N GLY A 283 -11.55 -29.75 27.46
CA GLY A 283 -11.49 -28.88 28.65
C GLY A 283 -10.08 -28.60 29.18
N PHE A 284 -9.03 -29.12 28.52
CA PHE A 284 -7.63 -28.93 28.94
C PHE A 284 -7.27 -27.47 29.19
N MET A 285 -7.69 -26.55 28.30
CA MET A 285 -7.36 -25.13 28.43
C MET A 285 -7.95 -24.54 29.71
N GLN A 286 -9.22 -24.84 30.01
CA GLN A 286 -9.88 -24.39 31.23
C GLN A 286 -9.23 -24.99 32.48
N ASP A 287 -8.90 -26.28 32.45
CA ASP A 287 -8.22 -26.97 33.56
C ASP A 287 -6.82 -26.41 33.80
N LEU A 288 -6.07 -26.11 32.72
CA LEU A 288 -4.75 -25.49 32.79
C LEU A 288 -4.83 -24.10 33.40
N ILE A 289 -5.75 -23.26 32.94
CA ILE A 289 -5.95 -21.90 33.46
C ILE A 289 -6.33 -21.97 34.94
N HIS A 290 -7.31 -22.79 35.31
CA HIS A 290 -7.70 -22.98 36.71
C HIS A 290 -6.56 -23.50 37.59
N GLY A 291 -5.74 -24.41 37.05
CA GLY A 291 -4.52 -24.89 37.69
C GLY A 291 -3.51 -23.77 37.94
N ILE A 292 -3.30 -22.91 36.95
CA ILE A 292 -2.43 -21.73 37.04
C ILE A 292 -2.98 -20.73 38.07
N GLU A 293 -4.28 -20.43 38.04
CA GLU A 293 -4.94 -19.54 39.01
C GLU A 293 -4.65 -19.99 40.46
N LYS A 294 -4.86 -21.28 40.74
CA LYS A 294 -4.62 -21.86 42.06
C LYS A 294 -3.15 -21.78 42.50
N MET A 295 -2.20 -21.85 41.58
CA MET A 295 -0.77 -21.73 41.88
C MET A 295 -0.34 -20.27 42.09
N LEU A 296 -0.98 -19.32 41.43
CA LEU A 296 -0.68 -17.89 41.54
C LEU A 296 -1.27 -17.26 42.82
N VAL A 297 -2.39 -17.80 43.31
CA VAL A 297 -2.99 -17.44 44.61
C VAL A 297 -2.17 -18.07 45.74
N THR A 298 -1.47 -17.23 46.50
CA THR A 298 -0.71 -17.69 47.68
C THR A 298 -1.69 -18.02 48.81
N PRO A 299 -1.58 -19.19 49.50
CA PRO A 299 -2.32 -19.41 50.73
C PRO A 299 -1.87 -18.37 51.75
N SER A 300 -2.79 -17.52 52.20
CA SER A 300 -2.52 -16.61 53.30
C SER A 300 -2.17 -17.44 54.53
N ALA A 301 -0.96 -17.26 55.05
CA ALA A 301 -0.55 -17.86 56.30
C ALA A 301 -1.46 -17.35 57.44
N GLY A 302 -2.02 -18.30 58.20
CA GLY A 302 -2.63 -18.06 59.50
C GLY A 302 -4.15 -17.83 59.47
N LYS A 303 -4.92 -18.92 59.43
CA LYS A 303 -6.05 -19.10 60.36
C LYS A 303 -6.07 -20.55 60.80
N GLU A 304 -5.49 -20.76 61.97
CA GLU A 304 -5.78 -21.90 62.83
C GLU A 304 -7.30 -21.98 63.07
N GLU A 305 -7.75 -23.21 63.27
CA GLU A 305 -9.08 -23.56 63.72
C GLU A 305 -9.45 -22.74 64.96
N GLU A 306 -10.54 -21.97 64.90
CA GLU A 306 -11.53 -21.90 65.98
C GLU A 306 -12.78 -21.13 65.54
N GLU A 307 -13.89 -21.85 65.71
CA GLU A 307 -15.23 -21.41 66.07
C GLU A 307 -16.01 -20.41 65.21
N GLN A 308 -17.15 -20.94 64.76
CA GLN A 308 -18.32 -20.21 64.32
C GLN A 308 -18.69 -19.06 65.28
N VAL A 309 -18.77 -17.84 64.74
CA VAL A 309 -19.86 -16.93 65.09
C VAL A 309 -20.35 -16.24 63.81
N ASN A 310 -21.64 -16.46 63.54
CA ASN A 310 -22.40 -15.95 62.40
C ASN A 310 -22.28 -14.44 62.20
N ASN A 311 -21.72 -14.03 61.06
CA ASN A 311 -22.11 -12.79 60.37
C ASN A 311 -21.69 -12.77 58.87
N GLY A 312 -21.67 -13.94 58.20
CA GLY A 312 -21.07 -14.12 56.88
C GLY A 312 -22.03 -14.58 55.76
N ASN A 313 -23.27 -14.10 55.69
CA ASN A 313 -24.25 -14.61 54.71
C ASN A 313 -24.81 -13.58 53.70
N ILE A 314 -24.46 -12.30 53.80
CA ILE A 314 -24.95 -11.27 52.86
C ILE A 314 -23.99 -11.10 51.68
N ASN A 315 -22.69 -10.93 51.93
CA ASN A 315 -21.69 -10.72 50.86
C ASN A 315 -21.51 -11.94 49.95
N THR A 316 -21.50 -13.16 50.50
CA THR A 316 -21.42 -14.41 49.73
C THR A 316 -22.64 -14.64 48.85
N ASN A 317 -23.83 -14.22 49.29
CA ASN A 317 -25.06 -14.30 48.50
C ASN A 317 -25.07 -13.26 47.37
N ILE A 318 -24.62 -12.01 47.64
CA ILE A 318 -24.49 -10.97 46.60
C ILE A 318 -23.51 -11.40 45.51
N THR A 319 -22.34 -11.95 45.86
CA THR A 319 -21.36 -12.43 44.87
C THR A 319 -21.95 -13.56 44.02
N ALA A 320 -22.57 -14.57 44.62
CA ALA A 320 -23.18 -15.68 43.87
C ALA A 320 -24.35 -15.24 42.97
N LEU A 321 -25.12 -14.22 43.39
CA LEU A 321 -26.17 -13.62 42.56
C LEU A 321 -25.57 -12.85 41.38
N LEU A 322 -24.51 -12.07 41.59
CA LEU A 322 -23.82 -11.35 40.52
C LEU A 322 -23.20 -12.32 39.51
N ASP A 323 -22.57 -13.41 39.93
CA ASP A 323 -22.01 -14.41 39.00
C ASP A 323 -23.10 -14.99 38.09
N ARG A 324 -24.29 -15.29 38.65
CA ARG A 324 -25.45 -15.73 37.86
C ARG A 324 -25.96 -14.64 36.91
N VAL A 325 -25.92 -13.37 37.32
CA VAL A 325 -26.28 -12.25 36.43
C VAL A 325 -25.39 -12.26 35.20
N PHE A 326 -24.07 -12.31 35.36
CA PHE A 326 -23.15 -12.24 34.22
C PHE A 326 -23.29 -13.45 33.29
N ILE A 327 -23.53 -14.64 33.82
CA ILE A 327 -23.91 -15.82 33.02
C ILE A 327 -25.19 -15.55 32.21
N CYS A 328 -26.22 -14.96 32.84
CA CYS A 328 -27.46 -14.63 32.12
C CYS A 328 -27.25 -13.54 31.06
N LEU A 329 -26.33 -12.58 31.28
CA LEU A 329 -25.96 -11.56 30.28
C LEU A 329 -25.25 -12.19 29.08
N GLU A 330 -24.36 -13.16 29.31
CA GLU A 330 -23.68 -13.93 28.26
C GLU A 330 -24.67 -14.72 27.39
N ASP A 331 -25.65 -15.35 28.04
CA ASP A 331 -26.75 -16.10 27.39
C ASP A 331 -27.80 -15.17 26.73
N ALA A 332 -27.66 -13.85 26.86
CA ALA A 332 -28.63 -12.84 26.43
C ALA A 332 -30.03 -13.01 27.07
N ASP A 333 -30.10 -13.64 28.25
CA ASP A 333 -31.30 -13.74 29.08
C ASP A 333 -31.45 -12.46 29.93
N TRP A 334 -31.78 -11.37 29.23
CA TRP A 334 -31.84 -10.02 29.80
C TRP A 334 -32.85 -9.89 30.94
N ASN A 335 -33.99 -10.58 30.86
CA ASN A 335 -35.06 -10.46 31.84
C ASN A 335 -34.64 -11.10 33.16
N LYS A 336 -34.06 -12.31 33.10
CA LYS A 336 -33.56 -13.01 34.27
C LYS A 336 -32.37 -12.31 34.90
N ALA A 337 -31.48 -11.76 34.08
CA ALA A 337 -30.39 -10.91 34.55
C ALA A 337 -30.92 -9.67 35.29
N ASP A 338 -31.95 -9.01 34.75
CA ASP A 338 -32.56 -7.82 35.36
C ASP A 338 -33.20 -8.11 36.73
N GLU A 339 -33.94 -9.23 36.84
CA GLU A 339 -34.55 -9.70 38.08
C GLU A 339 -33.49 -10.01 39.16
N LEU A 340 -32.42 -10.71 38.79
CA LEU A 340 -31.31 -11.02 39.68
C LEU A 340 -30.59 -9.74 40.15
N LEU A 341 -30.43 -8.75 39.26
CA LEU A 341 -29.86 -7.45 39.59
C LEU A 341 -30.74 -6.64 40.54
N GLU A 342 -32.06 -6.65 40.38
CA GLU A 342 -32.97 -6.03 41.35
C GLU A 342 -32.86 -6.70 42.72
N MET A 343 -32.71 -8.03 42.78
CA MET A 343 -32.49 -8.74 44.05
C MET A 343 -31.15 -8.36 44.71
N VAL A 344 -30.10 -8.10 43.93
CA VAL A 344 -28.83 -7.58 44.44
C VAL A 344 -28.99 -6.15 44.95
N LEU A 345 -29.62 -5.27 44.17
CA LEU A 345 -29.80 -3.86 44.53
C LEU A 345 -30.75 -3.65 45.73
N ASN A 346 -31.72 -4.55 45.93
CA ASN A 346 -32.56 -4.56 47.12
C ASN A 346 -31.77 -4.92 48.40
N GLN A 347 -30.69 -5.69 48.28
CA GLN A 347 -29.81 -6.04 49.40
C GLN A 347 -28.69 -5.02 49.61
N ASP A 348 -28.06 -4.57 48.52
CA ASP A 348 -27.05 -3.52 48.50
C ASP A 348 -27.35 -2.48 47.40
N PRO A 349 -28.04 -1.37 47.74
CA PRO A 349 -28.35 -0.31 46.80
C PRO A 349 -27.12 0.41 46.21
N ARG A 350 -25.94 0.19 46.79
CA ARG A 350 -24.66 0.79 46.36
C ARG A 350 -23.77 -0.23 45.63
N CYS A 351 -24.31 -1.38 45.23
CA CYS A 351 -23.53 -2.37 44.48
C CYS A 351 -23.18 -1.84 43.08
N ALA A 352 -21.94 -1.36 42.89
CA ALA A 352 -21.47 -0.81 41.62
C ALA A 352 -21.58 -1.80 40.44
N ARG A 353 -21.22 -3.06 40.69
CA ARG A 353 -21.24 -4.14 39.70
C ARG A 353 -22.66 -4.46 39.22
N ALA A 354 -23.66 -4.28 40.09
CA ALA A 354 -25.06 -4.42 39.69
C ALA A 354 -25.51 -3.30 38.73
N TYR A 355 -25.05 -2.06 38.94
CA TYR A 355 -25.31 -0.97 38.01
C TYR A 355 -24.59 -1.14 36.66
N ILE A 356 -23.40 -1.75 36.63
CA ILE A 356 -22.77 -2.17 35.36
C ILE A 356 -23.63 -3.22 34.65
N GLY A 357 -24.12 -4.24 35.36
CA GLY A 357 -25.06 -5.22 34.79
C GLY A 357 -26.32 -4.56 34.21
N LYS A 358 -26.93 -3.60 34.92
CA LYS A 358 -28.09 -2.83 34.43
C LYS A 358 -27.77 -2.05 33.15
N MET A 359 -26.59 -1.43 33.08
CA MET A 359 -26.11 -0.75 31.87
C MET A 359 -25.91 -1.75 30.71
N MET A 360 -25.35 -2.93 30.99
CA MET A 360 -25.16 -3.96 29.97
C MET A 360 -26.49 -4.44 29.40
N ILE A 361 -27.53 -4.59 30.23
CA ILE A 361 -28.90 -4.89 29.78
C ILE A 361 -29.47 -3.78 28.89
N GLU A 362 -29.33 -2.52 29.32
CA GLU A 362 -29.77 -1.32 28.60
C GLU A 362 -29.14 -1.27 27.20
N MET A 363 -27.84 -1.59 27.10
CA MET A 363 -27.07 -1.49 25.86
C MET A 363 -26.96 -2.80 25.08
N LYS A 364 -27.60 -3.88 25.56
CA LYS A 364 -27.54 -5.24 24.99
C LYS A 364 -26.12 -5.78 24.82
N ILE A 365 -25.31 -5.57 25.87
CA ILE A 365 -23.91 -5.99 25.97
C ILE A 365 -23.87 -7.31 26.74
N ARG A 366 -23.18 -8.31 26.20
CA ARG A 366 -23.14 -9.66 26.80
C ARG A 366 -21.99 -9.84 27.77
N THR A 367 -20.86 -9.18 27.53
CA THR A 367 -19.65 -9.28 28.35
C THR A 367 -19.07 -7.89 28.64
N GLU A 368 -18.36 -7.71 29.75
CA GLU A 368 -17.78 -6.41 30.09
C GLU A 368 -16.73 -5.95 29.05
N ASP A 369 -16.01 -6.87 28.39
CA ASP A 369 -15.08 -6.53 27.29
C ASP A 369 -15.77 -5.81 26.12
N GLN A 370 -17.02 -6.17 25.82
CA GLN A 370 -17.81 -5.52 24.77
C GLN A 370 -18.17 -4.08 25.12
N ILE A 371 -18.07 -3.65 26.38
CA ILE A 371 -18.29 -2.26 26.79
C ILE A 371 -17.27 -1.36 26.08
N CYS A 372 -15.98 -1.73 26.12
CA CYS A 372 -14.90 -0.97 25.48
C CYS A 372 -15.03 -0.90 23.96
N ARG A 373 -15.80 -1.83 23.35
CA ARG A 373 -15.98 -1.91 21.89
C ARG A 373 -17.11 -1.02 21.37
N ARG A 374 -17.90 -0.37 22.25
CA ARG A 374 -19.07 0.43 21.87
C ARG A 374 -18.75 1.62 20.97
N GLU A 375 -19.53 1.85 19.93
CA GLU A 375 -19.33 2.96 18.99
C GLU A 375 -19.49 4.37 19.60
N LYS A 376 -20.14 4.48 20.77
CA LYS A 376 -20.42 5.76 21.43
C LYS A 376 -19.99 5.72 22.90
N PRO A 377 -19.48 6.84 23.45
CA PRO A 377 -19.16 6.95 24.87
C PRO A 377 -20.36 6.63 25.76
N ILE A 378 -20.13 5.95 26.87
CA ILE A 378 -21.16 5.45 27.80
C ILE A 378 -21.47 6.42 28.95
N SER A 379 -20.77 7.55 29.02
CA SER A 379 -20.90 8.59 30.06
C SER A 379 -22.32 9.13 30.25
N HIS A 380 -23.19 8.97 29.26
CA HIS A 380 -24.60 9.38 29.30
C HIS A 380 -25.52 8.39 30.01
N SER A 381 -25.11 7.13 30.23
CA SER A 381 -25.96 6.16 30.94
C SER A 381 -26.03 6.49 32.43
N ALA A 382 -27.25 6.62 32.94
CA ALA A 382 -27.49 6.83 34.36
C ALA A 382 -26.97 5.65 35.22
N ASN A 383 -27.00 4.43 34.68
CA ASN A 383 -26.48 3.24 35.34
C ASN A 383 -24.95 3.26 35.40
N TYR A 384 -24.27 3.65 34.31
CA TYR A 384 -22.82 3.89 34.33
C TYR A 384 -22.40 4.93 35.36
N GLN A 385 -23.11 6.07 35.42
CA GLN A 385 -22.82 7.13 36.39
C GLN A 385 -22.98 6.65 37.84
N LYS A 386 -23.99 5.83 38.12
CA LYS A 386 -24.18 5.20 39.44
C LYS A 386 -23.09 4.18 39.74
N ALA A 387 -22.71 3.34 38.77
CA ALA A 387 -21.62 2.38 38.92
C ALA A 387 -20.31 3.09 39.29
N LEU A 388 -19.95 4.15 38.54
CA LEU A 388 -18.77 4.96 38.82
C LEU A 388 -18.83 5.57 40.22
N ARG A 389 -19.97 6.17 40.59
CA ARG A 389 -20.17 6.79 41.91
C ARG A 389 -20.00 5.82 43.08
N PHE A 390 -20.43 4.57 42.94
CA PHE A 390 -20.43 3.60 44.04
C PHE A 390 -19.26 2.62 44.01
N SER A 391 -18.51 2.56 42.91
CA SER A 391 -17.30 1.74 42.80
C SER A 391 -16.17 2.27 43.70
N THR A 392 -15.29 1.37 44.17
CA THR A 392 -14.15 1.70 45.03
C THR A 392 -12.92 0.86 44.68
N GLY A 393 -11.71 1.37 44.98
CA GLY A 393 -10.45 0.64 44.76
C GLY A 393 -10.21 0.30 43.29
N ASN A 394 -9.56 -0.84 43.02
CA ASN A 394 -9.22 -1.26 41.65
C ASN A 394 -10.43 -1.33 40.71
N TYR A 395 -11.61 -1.69 41.23
CA TYR A 395 -12.83 -1.76 40.42
C TYR A 395 -13.33 -0.37 39.99
N HIS A 396 -13.12 0.67 40.79
CA HIS A 396 -13.41 2.05 40.37
C HIS A 396 -12.55 2.45 39.18
N ASP A 397 -11.27 2.09 39.20
CA ASP A 397 -10.35 2.39 38.11
C ASP A 397 -10.76 1.64 36.83
N SER A 398 -11.21 0.37 36.94
CA SER A 398 -11.78 -0.38 35.81
C SER A 398 -13.03 0.27 35.24
N VAL A 399 -13.99 0.66 36.09
CA VAL A 399 -15.23 1.30 35.65
C VAL A 399 -14.95 2.66 34.99
N ALA A 400 -14.04 3.46 35.54
CA ALA A 400 -13.62 4.73 34.95
C ALA A 400 -12.93 4.52 33.59
N ALA A 401 -12.10 3.47 33.48
CA ALA A 401 -11.37 3.15 32.27
C ALA A 401 -12.28 2.78 31.09
N TYR A 402 -13.44 2.13 31.32
CA TYR A 402 -14.34 1.72 30.23
C TYR A 402 -14.73 2.88 29.30
N ASN A 403 -15.16 4.02 29.86
CA ASN A 403 -15.51 5.17 29.02
C ASN A 403 -14.28 5.82 28.39
N GLN A 404 -13.15 5.85 29.10
CA GLN A 404 -11.92 6.46 28.59
C GLN A 404 -11.37 5.68 27.39
N ILE A 405 -11.34 4.35 27.44
CA ILE A 405 -10.91 3.47 26.34
C ILE A 405 -11.76 3.72 25.09
N ILE A 406 -13.09 3.86 25.25
CA ILE A 406 -14.00 4.14 24.13
C ILE A 406 -13.67 5.50 23.50
N VAL A 407 -13.51 6.53 24.32
CA VAL A 407 -13.20 7.90 23.87
C VAL A 407 -11.85 7.95 23.16
N ASP A 408 -10.81 7.35 23.74
CA ASP A 408 -9.46 7.33 23.18
C ASP A 408 -9.42 6.57 21.86
N ARG A 409 -10.13 5.44 21.75
CA ARG A 409 -10.20 4.69 20.49
C ARG A 409 -10.93 5.50 19.40
N ILE A 410 -12.09 6.09 19.71
CA ILE A 410 -12.84 6.91 18.75
C ILE A 410 -11.99 8.09 18.26
N GLU A 411 -11.28 8.74 19.18
CA GLU A 411 -10.40 9.85 18.82
C GLU A 411 -9.19 9.39 18.00
N ASN A 412 -8.58 8.25 18.34
CA ASN A 412 -7.49 7.67 17.56
C ASN A 412 -7.94 7.26 16.15
N GLU A 413 -9.12 6.66 16.00
CA GLU A 413 -9.71 6.34 14.69
C GLU A 413 -9.95 7.61 13.87
N ARG A 414 -10.47 8.68 14.49
CA ARG A 414 -10.67 9.98 13.84
C ARG A 414 -9.33 10.60 13.39
N LEU A 415 -8.32 10.60 14.26
CA LEU A 415 -6.99 11.13 13.97
C LEU A 415 -6.30 10.32 12.87
N SER A 416 -6.32 8.98 12.95
CA SER A 416 -5.76 8.09 11.94
C SER A 416 -6.42 8.29 10.58
N GLY A 417 -7.76 8.35 10.53
CA GLY A 417 -8.49 8.56 9.26
C GLY A 417 -8.14 9.89 8.58
N ILE A 418 -7.96 10.97 9.35
CA ILE A 418 -7.52 12.26 8.81
C ILE A 418 -6.07 12.16 8.30
N TYR A 419 -5.19 11.51 9.08
CA TYR A 419 -3.79 11.34 8.74
C TYR A 419 -3.60 10.52 7.45
N ASP A 420 -4.31 9.41 7.30
CA ASP A 420 -4.24 8.55 6.12
C ASP A 420 -4.78 9.27 4.87
N THR A 421 -5.86 10.04 5.04
CA THR A 421 -6.39 10.91 3.97
C THR A 421 -5.38 11.98 3.56
N ALA A 422 -4.70 12.61 4.53
CA ALA A 422 -3.69 13.63 4.27
C ALA A 422 -2.47 13.06 3.54
N LYS A 423 -2.01 11.86 3.92
CA LYS A 423 -0.95 11.13 3.20
C LYS A 423 -1.32 10.84 1.76
N LYS A 424 -2.53 10.32 1.52
CA LYS A 424 -3.00 10.05 0.17
C LYS A 424 -3.04 11.33 -0.69
N LEU A 425 -3.55 12.43 -0.14
CA LEU A 425 -3.55 13.73 -0.84
C LEU A 425 -2.12 14.22 -1.14
N MET A 426 -1.17 13.98 -0.24
CA MET A 426 0.24 14.34 -0.43
C MET A 426 0.88 13.52 -1.56
N GLU A 427 0.59 12.22 -1.63
CA GLU A 427 1.03 11.32 -2.71
C GLU A 427 0.43 11.72 -4.07
N ASP A 428 -0.86 12.08 -4.08
CA ASP A 428 -1.61 12.56 -5.25
C ASP A 428 -1.24 14.01 -5.64
N LYS A 429 -0.24 14.62 -4.99
CA LYS A 429 0.27 15.99 -5.22
C LYS A 429 -0.72 17.12 -4.91
N TYR A 430 -1.78 16.84 -4.16
CA TYR A 430 -2.68 17.86 -3.62
C TYR A 430 -2.12 18.46 -2.31
N TRP A 431 -0.92 19.03 -2.37
CA TRP A 431 -0.16 19.37 -1.17
C TRP A 431 -0.82 20.42 -0.27
N LYS A 432 -1.53 21.41 -0.84
CA LYS A 432 -2.28 22.40 -0.03
C LYS A 432 -3.38 21.73 0.80
N SER A 433 -4.13 20.82 0.20
CA SER A 433 -5.20 20.07 0.87
C SER A 433 -4.64 19.08 1.89
N ALA A 434 -3.49 18.47 1.59
CA ALA A 434 -2.77 17.62 2.53
C ALA A 434 -2.26 18.40 3.74
N GLN A 435 -1.68 19.59 3.52
CA GLN A 435 -1.21 20.49 4.58
C GLN A 435 -2.34 20.84 5.56
N GLU A 436 -3.47 21.35 5.07
CA GLU A 436 -4.61 21.74 5.90
C GLU A 436 -5.08 20.57 6.79
N LYS A 437 -5.10 19.35 6.24
CA LYS A 437 -5.46 18.16 7.01
C LYS A 437 -4.41 17.82 8.06
N PHE A 438 -3.12 17.85 7.74
CA PHE A 438 -2.06 17.60 8.72
C PHE A 438 -2.05 18.64 9.85
N GLU A 439 -2.30 19.91 9.55
CA GLU A 439 -2.41 20.98 10.55
C GLU A 439 -3.60 20.78 11.48
N SER A 440 -4.71 20.22 10.98
CA SER A 440 -5.90 19.92 11.80
C SER A 440 -5.67 18.83 12.87
N ILE A 441 -4.56 18.08 12.79
CA ILE A 441 -4.18 16.99 13.70
C ILE A 441 -2.77 17.20 14.29
N THR A 442 -2.47 18.45 14.64
CA THR A 442 -1.19 18.84 15.23
C THR A 442 -0.89 18.01 16.49
N GLY A 443 0.28 17.35 16.52
CA GLY A 443 0.71 16.49 17.65
C GLY A 443 0.43 15.00 17.46
N TYR A 444 -0.29 14.60 16.40
CA TYR A 444 -0.48 13.20 16.04
C TYR A 444 0.62 12.74 15.07
N LEU A 445 1.41 11.73 15.48
CA LEU A 445 2.55 11.20 14.73
C LEU A 445 3.50 12.34 14.26
N ASP A 446 3.88 12.33 12.99
CA ASP A 446 4.74 13.32 12.33
C ASP A 446 3.94 14.35 11.51
N SER A 447 2.66 14.57 11.82
CA SER A 447 1.76 15.47 11.08
C SER A 447 2.35 16.88 10.87
N ALA A 448 2.94 17.47 11.91
CA ALA A 448 3.57 18.79 11.82
C ALA A 448 4.76 18.83 10.84
N LYS A 449 5.54 17.75 10.77
CA LYS A 449 6.66 17.62 9.84
C LYS A 449 6.16 17.45 8.41
N LEU A 450 5.13 16.63 8.20
CA LEU A 450 4.54 16.40 6.88
C LEU A 450 3.83 17.66 6.36
N ALA A 451 3.15 18.42 7.22
CA ALA A 451 2.58 19.72 6.85
C ALA A 451 3.66 20.68 6.31
N ALA A 452 4.79 20.79 7.01
CA ALA A 452 5.92 21.61 6.56
C ALA A 452 6.52 21.12 5.24
N GLN A 453 6.55 19.81 5.01
CA GLN A 453 6.99 19.24 3.72
C GLN A 453 6.02 19.58 2.59
N CYS A 454 4.70 19.52 2.83
CA CYS A 454 3.70 19.90 1.84
C CYS A 454 3.86 21.37 1.40
N VAL A 455 4.18 22.28 2.33
CA VAL A 455 4.45 23.69 1.99
C VAL A 455 5.63 23.79 1.03
N ASN A 456 6.76 23.15 1.34
CA ASN A 456 7.95 23.20 0.48
C ASN A 456 7.68 22.63 -0.91
N LEU A 457 6.98 21.48 -0.99
CA LEU A 457 6.63 20.86 -2.27
C LEU A 457 5.71 21.74 -3.11
N ALA A 458 4.71 22.37 -2.49
CA ALA A 458 3.82 23.30 -3.17
C ALA A 458 4.56 24.54 -3.70
N GLU A 459 5.49 25.09 -2.92
CA GLU A 459 6.31 26.20 -3.38
C GLU A 459 7.25 25.82 -4.52
N GLU A 460 7.84 24.62 -4.47
CA GLU A 460 8.72 24.11 -5.54
C GLU A 460 7.98 23.96 -6.88
N GLU A 461 6.76 23.43 -6.87
CA GLU A 461 5.94 23.33 -8.09
C GLU A 461 5.50 24.70 -8.61
N GLU A 462 5.10 25.61 -7.72
CA GLU A 462 4.72 26.95 -8.12
C GLU A 462 5.91 27.69 -8.77
N ARG A 463 7.12 27.52 -8.22
CA ARG A 463 8.36 28.05 -8.82
C ARG A 463 8.65 27.40 -10.18
N ALA A 464 8.54 26.08 -10.29
CA ALA A 464 8.75 25.35 -11.53
C ALA A 464 7.76 25.76 -12.63
N TYR A 465 6.48 25.96 -12.27
CA TYR A 465 5.45 26.44 -13.17
C TYR A 465 5.74 27.86 -13.66
N LYS A 466 6.08 28.78 -12.75
CA LYS A 466 6.46 30.16 -13.12
C LYS A 466 7.67 30.20 -14.04
N GLU A 467 8.67 29.37 -13.79
CA GLU A 467 9.87 29.25 -14.63
C GLU A 467 9.51 28.73 -16.02
N LYS A 468 8.68 27.68 -16.11
CA LYS A 468 8.19 27.16 -17.39
C LYS A 468 7.45 28.22 -18.20
N CYS A 469 6.56 28.99 -17.58
CA CYS A 469 5.87 30.10 -18.24
C CYS A 469 6.83 31.20 -18.71
N ARG A 470 7.89 31.49 -17.95
CA ARG A 470 8.93 32.45 -18.34
C ARG A 470 9.66 31.98 -19.61
N VAL A 471 10.13 30.74 -19.61
CA VAL A 471 10.84 30.14 -20.76
C VAL A 471 9.94 30.08 -21.99
N GLU A 472 8.68 29.67 -21.84
CA GLU A 472 7.71 29.66 -22.96
C GLU A 472 7.47 31.05 -23.54
N ARG A 473 7.44 32.10 -22.71
CA ARG A 473 7.30 33.48 -23.17
C ARG A 473 8.54 33.93 -23.95
N GLU A 474 9.74 33.63 -23.46
CA GLU A 474 11.00 33.93 -24.16
C GLU A 474 11.10 33.22 -25.51
N ILE A 475 10.68 31.95 -25.60
CA ILE A 475 10.64 31.21 -26.86
C ILE A 475 9.70 31.89 -27.85
N LYS A 476 8.47 32.24 -27.43
CA LYS A 476 7.49 32.94 -28.28
C LYS A 476 8.01 34.30 -28.76
N GLU A 477 8.71 35.05 -27.91
CA GLU A 477 9.32 36.32 -28.28
C GLU A 477 10.44 36.14 -29.32
N ARG A 478 11.33 35.14 -29.15
CA ARG A 478 12.37 34.82 -30.13
C ARG A 478 11.79 34.36 -31.47
N GLU A 479 10.76 33.52 -31.45
CA GLU A 479 10.05 33.09 -32.67
C GLU A 479 9.34 34.26 -33.37
N ALA A 480 8.81 35.21 -32.61
CA ALA A 480 8.22 36.43 -33.18
C ALA A 480 9.30 37.34 -33.79
N GLU A 481 10.47 37.46 -33.16
CA GLU A 481 11.59 38.23 -33.68
C GLU A 481 12.18 37.61 -34.95
N GLN A 482 12.39 36.29 -34.97
CA GLN A 482 12.82 35.57 -36.18
C GLN A 482 11.84 35.78 -37.35
N ARG A 483 10.53 35.66 -37.10
CA ARG A 483 9.51 35.93 -38.13
C ARG A 483 9.55 37.37 -38.65
N ARG A 484 9.87 38.36 -37.80
CA ARG A 484 10.05 39.75 -38.25
C ARG A 484 11.28 39.89 -39.15
N LEU A 485 12.39 39.29 -38.79
CA LEU A 485 13.62 39.31 -39.59
C LEU A 485 13.42 38.64 -40.95
N GLU A 486 12.81 37.45 -40.97
CA GLU A 486 12.44 36.74 -42.21
C GLU A 486 11.51 37.58 -43.09
N TYR A 487 10.52 38.25 -42.50
CA TYR A 487 9.63 39.15 -43.21
C TYR A 487 10.38 40.34 -43.83
N GLU A 488 11.28 40.98 -43.08
CA GLU A 488 12.10 42.09 -43.60
C GLU A 488 13.03 41.64 -44.74
N GLU A 489 13.65 40.47 -44.65
CA GLU A 489 14.48 39.90 -45.71
C GLU A 489 13.66 39.59 -46.96
N ALA A 490 12.49 38.97 -46.79
CA ALA A 490 11.55 38.69 -47.86
C ALA A 490 11.08 39.98 -48.55
N GLU A 491 10.82 41.05 -47.78
CA GLU A 491 10.42 42.34 -48.33
C GLU A 491 11.55 42.99 -49.14
N LYS A 492 12.79 42.97 -48.62
CA LYS A 492 13.99 43.46 -49.35
C LYS A 492 14.20 42.67 -50.64
N PHE A 493 14.02 41.35 -50.61
CA PHE A 493 14.11 40.49 -51.79
C PHE A 493 13.01 40.82 -52.81
N ARG A 494 11.75 40.94 -52.37
CA ARG A 494 10.59 41.31 -53.21
C ARG A 494 10.79 42.66 -53.90
N ARG A 495 11.29 43.68 -53.20
CA ARG A 495 11.62 45.00 -53.80
C ARG A 495 12.69 44.89 -54.88
N LYS A 496 13.75 44.08 -54.67
CA LYS A 496 14.80 43.85 -55.68
C LYS A 496 14.24 43.16 -56.92
N VAL A 497 13.37 42.16 -56.76
CA VAL A 497 12.71 41.45 -57.86
C VAL A 497 11.79 42.38 -58.64
N LEU A 498 10.90 43.13 -57.98
CA LEU A 498 10.02 44.13 -58.60
C LEU A 498 10.80 45.15 -59.44
N ARG A 499 11.93 45.65 -58.92
CA ARG A 499 12.79 46.60 -59.64
C ARG A 499 13.38 45.99 -60.92
N ARG A 500 13.80 44.72 -60.90
CA ARG A 500 14.31 44.01 -62.08
C ARG A 500 13.22 43.76 -63.12
N ILE A 501 12.02 43.37 -62.69
CA ILE A 501 10.86 43.16 -63.57
C ILE A 501 10.49 44.47 -64.28
N GLY A 502 10.44 45.59 -63.55
CA GLY A 502 10.07 46.89 -64.13
C GLY A 502 11.02 47.41 -65.20
N ILE A 503 12.32 47.11 -65.11
CA ILE A 503 13.33 47.64 -66.05
C ILE A 503 13.48 46.75 -67.30
N VAL A 504 13.51 45.44 -67.13
CA VAL A 504 13.88 44.51 -68.22
C VAL A 504 12.66 43.84 -68.83
N VAL A 505 11.70 43.43 -67.99
CA VAL A 505 10.61 42.56 -68.40
C VAL A 505 9.40 43.36 -68.89
N CYS A 506 9.08 44.50 -68.25
CA CYS A 506 7.95 45.35 -68.65
C CYS A 506 8.03 45.84 -70.12
N PRO A 507 9.15 46.37 -70.65
CA PRO A 507 9.21 46.82 -72.04
C PRO A 507 9.00 45.68 -73.05
N ILE A 508 9.59 44.51 -72.76
CA ILE A 508 9.48 43.31 -73.61
C ILE A 508 8.06 42.77 -73.59
N LEU A 509 7.43 42.73 -72.40
CA LEU A 509 6.04 42.31 -72.27
C LEU A 509 5.10 43.26 -73.00
N VAL A 510 5.28 44.59 -72.92
CA VAL A 510 4.41 45.55 -73.62
C VAL A 510 4.45 45.35 -75.13
N VAL A 511 5.64 45.14 -75.72
CA VAL A 511 5.78 44.88 -77.15
C VAL A 511 5.15 43.54 -77.54
N ALA A 512 5.38 42.48 -76.74
CA ALA A 512 4.76 41.18 -76.97
C ALA A 512 3.23 41.22 -76.84
N LEU A 513 2.69 42.02 -75.90
CA LEU A 513 1.26 42.23 -75.70
C LEU A 513 0.63 42.95 -76.90
N LEU A 514 1.28 43.98 -77.44
CA LEU A 514 0.80 44.70 -78.62
C LEU A 514 0.74 43.79 -79.87
N VAL A 515 1.78 42.97 -80.10
CA VAL A 515 1.80 41.99 -81.19
C VAL A 515 0.73 40.91 -80.97
N GLY A 516 0.61 40.41 -79.75
CA GLY A 516 -0.40 39.42 -79.37
C GLY A 516 -1.84 39.92 -79.57
N ILE A 517 -2.13 41.20 -79.27
CA ILE A 517 -3.43 41.83 -79.51
C ILE A 517 -3.75 41.85 -81.01
N ILE A 518 -2.79 42.22 -81.87
CA ILE A 518 -3.01 42.30 -83.32
C ILE A 518 -3.37 40.94 -83.91
N LEU A 519 -2.64 39.88 -83.52
CA LEU A 519 -2.88 38.52 -84.03
C LEU A 519 -4.16 37.88 -83.48
N SER A 520 -4.58 38.28 -82.28
CA SER A 520 -5.73 37.68 -81.57
C SER A 520 -7.08 38.32 -81.93
N ARG A 521 -7.06 39.49 -82.55
CA ARG A 521 -8.26 40.28 -82.87
C ARG A 521 -9.25 39.59 -83.81
N PRO A 522 -8.84 38.87 -84.88
CA PRO A 522 -9.78 38.22 -85.81
C PRO A 522 -10.62 37.14 -85.12
N ASN A 523 -9.97 36.24 -84.37
CA ASN A 523 -10.65 35.15 -83.67
C ASN A 523 -11.60 35.65 -82.58
N ALA A 524 -11.27 36.76 -81.92
CA ALA A 524 -12.13 37.35 -80.90
C ALA A 524 -13.41 37.96 -81.50
N VAL A 525 -13.34 38.54 -82.69
CA VAL A 525 -14.49 39.12 -83.39
C VAL A 525 -15.45 38.00 -83.83
N ASP A 526 -14.93 36.96 -84.47
CA ASP A 526 -15.72 35.78 -84.89
C ASP A 526 -16.50 35.15 -83.71
N MET A 527 -15.82 34.91 -82.59
CA MET A 527 -16.47 34.39 -81.38
C MET A 527 -17.52 35.35 -80.80
N SER A 528 -17.28 36.66 -80.89
CA SER A 528 -18.26 37.67 -80.40
C SER A 528 -19.55 37.63 -81.20
N ASP A 529 -19.44 37.47 -82.51
CA ASP A 529 -20.60 37.42 -83.42
C ASP A 529 -21.42 36.14 -83.16
N ARG A 530 -20.75 34.99 -82.99
CA ARG A 530 -21.40 33.71 -82.63
C ARG A 530 -22.10 33.74 -81.26
N ILE A 531 -21.57 34.48 -80.29
CA ILE A 531 -22.21 34.68 -78.97
C ILE A 531 -23.43 35.60 -79.08
N ALA A 532 -23.42 36.57 -80.00
CA ALA A 532 -24.55 37.48 -80.18
C ALA A 532 -25.84 36.73 -80.58
N GLU A 533 -25.70 35.63 -81.32
CA GLU A 533 -26.79 34.74 -81.77
C GLU A 533 -27.48 33.96 -80.65
N ILE A 534 -26.93 33.91 -79.42
CA ILE A 534 -27.54 33.18 -78.30
C ILE A 534 -28.86 33.86 -77.91
N ASN A 535 -29.97 33.10 -77.96
CA ASN A 535 -31.28 33.52 -77.48
C ASN A 535 -31.78 32.57 -76.40
N LEU A 536 -31.89 33.05 -75.15
CA LEU A 536 -32.35 32.24 -74.01
C LEU A 536 -33.85 31.96 -74.02
N ALA A 537 -34.65 32.74 -74.76
CA ALA A 537 -36.10 32.55 -74.82
C ALA A 537 -36.50 31.28 -75.62
N ASP A 538 -35.63 30.82 -76.53
CA ASP A 538 -35.83 29.64 -77.37
C ASP A 538 -34.82 28.53 -76.99
N MET A 539 -34.66 28.24 -75.70
CA MET A 539 -33.67 27.28 -75.22
C MET A 539 -34.10 25.83 -75.50
N ASP A 540 -33.37 25.17 -76.40
CA ASP A 540 -33.49 23.75 -76.73
C ASP A 540 -32.13 23.02 -76.58
N LEU A 541 -32.11 21.71 -76.85
CA LEU A 541 -30.91 20.89 -76.71
C LEU A 541 -29.77 21.35 -77.63
N GLU A 542 -30.09 21.81 -78.84
CA GLU A 542 -29.11 22.29 -79.82
C GLU A 542 -28.48 23.61 -79.35
N MET A 543 -29.29 24.55 -78.85
CA MET A 543 -28.83 25.81 -78.28
C MET A 543 -28.00 25.59 -77.02
N ALA A 544 -28.40 24.67 -76.15
CA ALA A 544 -27.62 24.30 -74.97
C ALA A 544 -26.25 23.73 -75.38
N GLN A 545 -26.21 22.75 -76.29
CA GLN A 545 -24.95 22.20 -76.81
C GLN A 545 -24.08 23.26 -77.50
N LYS A 546 -24.68 24.20 -78.24
CA LYS A 546 -23.97 25.35 -78.83
C LYS A 546 -23.36 26.24 -77.75
N ILE A 547 -24.06 26.52 -76.65
CA ILE A 547 -23.52 27.28 -75.51
C ILE A 547 -22.32 26.55 -74.86
N PHE A 548 -22.40 25.23 -74.68
CA PHE A 548 -21.28 24.42 -74.17
C PHE A 548 -20.08 24.43 -75.12
N SER A 549 -20.32 24.19 -76.42
CA SER A 549 -19.29 24.23 -77.46
C SER A 549 -18.61 25.60 -77.55
N LEU A 550 -19.37 26.69 -77.55
CA LEU A 550 -18.83 28.06 -77.54
C LEU A 550 -18.02 28.33 -76.27
N LYS A 551 -18.46 27.84 -75.12
CA LYS A 551 -17.71 27.96 -73.87
C LYS A 551 -16.39 27.21 -73.92
N ASP A 552 -16.38 25.98 -74.45
CA ASP A 552 -15.17 25.16 -74.52
C ASP A 552 -14.19 25.65 -75.60
N GLU A 553 -14.69 26.10 -76.75
CA GLU A 553 -13.87 26.84 -77.73
C GLU A 553 -13.30 28.11 -77.10
N MET A 554 -14.10 28.88 -76.35
CA MET A 554 -13.62 30.06 -75.65
C MET A 554 -12.54 29.71 -74.60
N LYS A 555 -12.64 28.54 -73.92
CA LYS A 555 -11.61 28.04 -72.99
C LYS A 555 -10.31 27.63 -73.69
N THR A 556 -10.35 27.23 -74.96
CA THR A 556 -9.15 26.87 -75.72
C THR A 556 -8.55 28.05 -76.48
N MET A 557 -9.30 29.14 -76.66
CA MET A 557 -8.77 30.40 -77.18
C MET A 557 -7.63 30.92 -76.31
N ASN A 558 -6.63 31.51 -76.96
CA ASN A 558 -5.56 32.19 -76.25
C ASN A 558 -6.14 33.32 -75.36
N PRO A 559 -5.47 33.66 -74.24
CA PRO A 559 -6.03 34.58 -73.24
C PRO A 559 -6.39 35.97 -73.79
N LEU A 560 -5.60 36.47 -74.74
CA LEU A 560 -5.80 37.78 -75.37
C LEU A 560 -7.05 37.82 -76.24
N SER A 561 -7.27 36.78 -77.04
CA SER A 561 -8.47 36.65 -77.88
C SER A 561 -9.71 36.59 -77.00
N ARG A 562 -9.68 35.74 -75.95
CA ARG A 562 -10.78 35.61 -74.97
C ARG A 562 -11.11 36.92 -74.27
N LEU A 563 -10.10 37.72 -73.91
CA LEU A 563 -10.32 39.02 -73.26
C LEU A 563 -11.12 39.97 -74.15
N MET A 564 -10.86 39.94 -75.46
CA MET A 564 -11.45 40.80 -76.48
C MET A 564 -12.84 40.35 -76.97
N VAL A 565 -13.29 39.14 -76.64
CA VAL A 565 -14.64 38.65 -76.98
C VAL A 565 -15.69 39.52 -76.29
N LYS A 566 -16.55 40.17 -77.08
CA LYS A 566 -17.74 40.89 -76.61
C LYS A 566 -18.86 39.89 -76.35
N GLY A 567 -19.70 40.16 -75.35
CA GLY A 567 -20.79 39.25 -74.96
C GLY A 567 -20.37 38.05 -74.10
N LYS A 568 -19.10 37.93 -73.71
CA LYS A 568 -18.61 36.83 -72.84
C LYS A 568 -19.34 36.70 -71.50
N THR A 569 -19.83 37.81 -70.93
CA THR A 569 -20.71 37.81 -69.74
C THR A 569 -22.05 37.18 -70.05
N LYS A 570 -22.66 37.54 -71.19
CA LYS A 570 -23.89 36.91 -71.70
C LYS A 570 -23.69 35.40 -71.89
N LEU A 571 -22.59 34.95 -72.50
CA LEU A 571 -22.27 33.51 -72.63
C LEU A 571 -22.11 32.83 -71.26
N ARG A 572 -21.45 33.49 -70.30
CA ARG A 572 -21.26 32.97 -68.93
C ARG A 572 -22.57 32.86 -68.15
N GLU A 573 -23.42 33.88 -68.24
CA GLU A 573 -24.74 33.90 -67.61
C GLU A 573 -25.66 32.85 -68.24
N SER A 574 -25.60 32.72 -69.57
CA SER A 574 -26.37 31.71 -70.32
C SER A 574 -25.91 30.28 -70.03
N TYR A 575 -24.68 30.10 -69.53
CA TYR A 575 -24.15 28.77 -69.22
C TYR A 575 -24.85 28.12 -68.03
N GLN A 576 -25.24 28.89 -67.00
CA GLN A 576 -25.98 28.32 -65.89
C GLN A 576 -27.35 27.85 -66.38
N SER A 577 -28.04 28.64 -67.20
CA SER A 577 -29.31 28.23 -67.81
C SER A 577 -29.17 26.99 -68.72
N ALA A 578 -28.06 26.87 -69.46
CA ALA A 578 -27.79 25.68 -70.28
C ALA A 578 -27.43 24.45 -69.43
N LEU A 579 -26.68 24.63 -68.32
CA LEU A 579 -26.40 23.59 -67.33
C LEU A 579 -27.67 23.15 -66.62
N ASP A 580 -28.52 24.08 -66.19
CA ASP A 580 -29.78 23.80 -65.54
C ASP A 580 -30.70 23.06 -66.51
N PHE A 581 -30.71 23.42 -67.80
CA PHE A 581 -31.47 22.69 -68.82
C PHE A 581 -30.96 21.26 -69.04
N ILE A 582 -29.66 21.07 -69.32
CA ILE A 582 -29.07 19.75 -69.55
C ILE A 582 -29.10 18.91 -68.28
N GLY A 583 -28.69 19.48 -67.15
CA GLY A 583 -28.74 18.83 -65.85
C GLY A 583 -30.17 18.45 -65.47
N ASN A 584 -31.17 19.28 -65.75
CA ASN A 584 -32.56 18.93 -65.50
C ASN A 584 -33.06 17.77 -66.37
N GLU A 585 -32.63 17.68 -67.63
CA GLU A 585 -32.92 16.54 -68.52
C GLU A 585 -32.13 15.28 -68.13
N GLU A 586 -30.83 15.37 -67.87
CA GLU A 586 -29.96 14.21 -67.53
C GLU A 586 -30.24 13.64 -66.14
N THR A 587 -30.66 14.48 -65.18
CA THR A 587 -30.97 14.06 -63.82
C THR A 587 -32.48 13.98 -63.58
N LYS A 588 -33.32 14.04 -64.62
CA LYS A 588 -34.79 13.99 -64.49
C LYS A 588 -35.28 12.81 -63.65
N ASP A 589 -34.60 11.68 -63.78
CA ASP A 589 -34.92 10.44 -63.09
C ASP A 589 -34.03 10.20 -61.84
N ASP A 590 -33.22 11.17 -61.40
CA ASP A 590 -32.39 11.02 -60.20
C ASP A 590 -33.25 11.11 -58.93
N PRO A 591 -33.31 10.03 -58.12
CA PRO A 591 -34.15 9.99 -56.92
C PRO A 591 -33.71 11.02 -55.87
N SER A 592 -32.47 11.48 -55.90
CA SER A 592 -31.92 12.43 -54.92
C SER A 592 -32.53 13.83 -55.04
N ARG A 593 -33.18 14.15 -56.16
CA ARG A 593 -33.84 15.45 -56.40
C ARG A 593 -35.04 15.73 -55.51
N ASN A 594 -35.72 14.68 -55.09
CA ASN A 594 -36.97 14.78 -54.34
C ASN A 594 -36.76 14.49 -52.84
N ILE A 595 -35.51 14.43 -52.38
CA ILE A 595 -35.19 14.24 -50.96
C ILE A 595 -35.72 15.43 -50.16
N THR A 596 -36.52 15.12 -49.15
CA THR A 596 -36.99 16.04 -48.13
C THR A 596 -36.30 15.75 -46.80
N LEU A 597 -36.41 16.67 -45.82
CA LEU A 597 -35.88 16.41 -44.47
C LEU A 597 -36.54 15.19 -43.81
N GLU A 598 -37.80 14.90 -44.14
CA GLU A 598 -38.51 13.71 -43.65
C GLU A 598 -37.85 12.41 -44.15
N ASP A 599 -37.32 12.41 -45.37
CA ASP A 599 -36.59 11.26 -45.92
C ASP A 599 -35.27 10.99 -45.17
N LEU A 600 -34.77 11.97 -44.40
CA LEU A 600 -33.57 11.80 -43.59
C LEU A 600 -33.87 11.11 -42.25
N VAL A 601 -35.12 11.12 -41.78
CA VAL A 601 -35.54 10.50 -40.51
C VAL A 601 -35.29 8.99 -40.54
N GLY A 602 -34.66 8.45 -39.49
CA GLY A 602 -34.34 7.03 -39.40
C GLY A 602 -32.97 6.75 -38.76
N VAL A 603 -32.52 5.50 -38.85
CA VAL A 603 -31.24 5.05 -38.29
C VAL A 603 -30.15 5.12 -39.35
N TRP A 604 -28.97 5.55 -38.94
CA TRP A 604 -27.80 5.81 -39.77
C TRP A 604 -26.56 5.17 -39.17
N LYS A 605 -25.63 4.75 -40.03
CA LYS A 605 -24.35 4.19 -39.61
C LYS A 605 -23.19 5.01 -40.14
N SER A 606 -22.23 5.31 -39.26
CA SER A 606 -20.96 5.92 -39.66
C SER A 606 -20.09 4.90 -40.41
N GLU A 607 -19.51 5.31 -41.54
CA GLU A 607 -18.52 4.48 -42.24
C GLU A 607 -17.19 4.38 -41.49
N LYS A 608 -16.86 5.34 -40.61
CA LYS A 608 -15.59 5.38 -39.85
C LYS A 608 -15.70 4.72 -38.47
N GLN A 609 -16.85 4.82 -37.81
CA GLN A 609 -17.04 4.39 -36.41
C GLN A 609 -17.99 3.19 -36.36
N GLY A 610 -17.43 1.98 -36.50
CA GLY A 610 -18.18 0.75 -36.80
C GLY A 610 -19.07 0.15 -35.72
N ILE A 611 -19.40 0.86 -34.63
CA ILE A 611 -20.16 0.30 -33.49
C ILE A 611 -21.36 1.16 -33.06
N HIS A 612 -21.41 2.44 -33.44
CA HIS A 612 -22.46 3.36 -32.98
C HIS A 612 -23.60 3.46 -34.01
N GLU A 613 -24.84 3.43 -33.51
CA GLU A 613 -26.05 3.75 -34.28
C GLU A 613 -26.33 5.24 -34.11
N TYR A 614 -26.54 5.93 -35.23
CA TYR A 614 -26.96 7.31 -35.27
C TYR A 614 -28.43 7.36 -35.68
N TYR A 615 -29.17 8.38 -35.29
CA TYR A 615 -30.53 8.56 -35.77
C TYR A 615 -30.81 10.03 -36.05
N VAL A 616 -31.61 10.29 -37.08
CA VAL A 616 -32.19 11.60 -37.34
C VAL A 616 -33.58 11.63 -36.73
N ASP A 617 -33.83 12.52 -35.78
CA ASP A 617 -35.14 12.76 -35.17
C ASP A 617 -35.61 14.22 -35.36
N LYS A 618 -36.92 14.41 -35.17
CA LYS A 618 -37.55 15.72 -35.08
C LYS A 618 -37.54 16.15 -33.62
N ASP A 619 -36.99 17.33 -33.31
CA ASP A 619 -36.92 17.81 -31.94
C ASP A 619 -38.31 17.94 -31.30
N VAL A 620 -38.40 17.59 -30.01
CA VAL A 620 -39.66 17.44 -29.25
C VAL A 620 -40.28 18.81 -28.91
N SER A 621 -39.59 19.91 -29.23
CA SER A 621 -39.97 21.30 -28.93
C SER A 621 -41.02 21.89 -29.88
N GLY A 622 -41.41 21.19 -30.94
CA GLY A 622 -42.51 21.61 -31.82
C GLY A 622 -42.14 22.58 -32.95
N GLU A 623 -40.86 22.91 -33.10
CA GLU A 623 -40.30 23.55 -34.29
C GLU A 623 -39.69 22.48 -35.21
N GLU A 624 -39.72 22.66 -36.53
CA GLU A 624 -39.27 21.66 -37.53
C GLU A 624 -37.73 21.49 -37.59
N ASN A 625 -37.09 21.32 -36.44
CA ASN A 625 -35.65 21.12 -36.34
C ASN A 625 -35.33 19.63 -36.37
N TYR A 626 -34.58 19.24 -37.41
CA TYR A 626 -34.04 17.89 -37.57
C TYR A 626 -32.59 17.89 -37.08
N ARG A 627 -32.22 16.86 -36.32
CA ARG A 627 -30.87 16.69 -35.78
C ARG A 627 -30.38 15.25 -35.95
N LEU A 628 -29.08 15.07 -36.14
CA LEU A 628 -28.42 13.76 -36.12
C LEU A 628 -27.83 13.51 -34.72
N VAL A 629 -28.27 12.43 -34.09
CA VAL A 629 -27.93 12.09 -32.71
C VAL A 629 -27.23 10.74 -32.65
N GLU A 630 -26.22 10.62 -31.80
CA GLU A 630 -25.56 9.35 -31.50
C GLU A 630 -26.27 8.66 -30.33
N LYS A 631 -26.69 7.41 -30.55
CA LYS A 631 -27.43 6.62 -29.55
C LYS A 631 -26.49 5.93 -28.57
N TRP A 632 -26.69 6.16 -27.27
CA TRP A 632 -25.93 5.51 -26.20
C TRP A 632 -26.81 4.61 -25.34
N THR A 633 -26.43 3.33 -25.17
CA THR A 633 -27.24 2.36 -24.39
C THR A 633 -27.25 2.60 -22.88
N ARG A 634 -26.44 3.54 -22.37
CA ARG A 634 -26.21 3.75 -20.93
C ARG A 634 -26.16 5.22 -20.48
N TYR A 635 -26.23 6.16 -21.41
CA TYR A 635 -26.10 7.61 -21.18
C TYR A 635 -27.13 8.36 -22.04
N ASP A 636 -27.37 9.64 -21.72
CA ASP A 636 -28.22 10.50 -22.55
C ASP A 636 -27.67 10.61 -23.98
N ASP A 637 -28.56 10.62 -24.98
CA ASP A 637 -28.20 10.67 -26.40
C ASP A 637 -27.46 11.99 -26.73
N ILE A 638 -26.40 11.91 -27.54
CA ILE A 638 -25.53 13.07 -27.84
C ILE A 638 -25.88 13.62 -29.22
N THR A 639 -26.36 14.86 -29.28
CA THR A 639 -26.61 15.55 -30.56
C THR A 639 -25.28 15.86 -31.24
N MET A 640 -25.07 15.33 -32.45
CA MET A 640 -23.83 15.53 -33.22
C MET A 640 -23.98 16.69 -34.22
N PHE A 641 -25.11 16.75 -34.92
CA PHE A 641 -25.44 17.82 -35.88
C PHE A 641 -26.86 18.30 -35.61
N ASP A 642 -27.06 19.60 -35.42
CA ASP A 642 -28.36 20.20 -35.09
C ASP A 642 -28.78 21.29 -36.09
N ASN A 643 -30.08 21.42 -36.33
CA ASN A 643 -30.67 22.32 -37.33
C ASN A 643 -30.24 21.98 -38.77
N LEU A 644 -30.57 20.78 -39.24
CA LEU A 644 -30.37 20.38 -40.63
C LEU A 644 -31.34 21.13 -41.56
N GLU A 645 -30.79 21.86 -42.53
CA GLU A 645 -31.56 22.58 -43.55
C GLU A 645 -31.13 22.16 -44.96
N LEU A 646 -32.09 21.93 -45.87
CA LEU A 646 -31.81 21.63 -47.29
C LEU A 646 -31.81 22.92 -48.12
N LEU A 647 -30.76 23.14 -48.90
CA LEU A 647 -30.55 24.35 -49.70
C LEU A 647 -30.98 24.19 -51.16
N GLY A 648 -30.94 22.97 -51.70
CA GLY A 648 -31.37 22.67 -53.07
C GLY A 648 -30.51 21.61 -53.77
N TYR A 649 -30.95 21.16 -54.94
CA TYR A 649 -30.29 20.11 -55.70
C TYR A 649 -29.14 20.66 -56.56
N ASP A 650 -27.94 20.11 -56.39
CA ASP A 650 -26.79 20.41 -57.24
C ASP A 650 -26.72 19.41 -58.41
N TYR A 651 -26.98 19.90 -59.62
CA TYR A 651 -26.96 19.11 -60.85
C TYR A 651 -25.60 18.48 -61.17
N SER A 652 -24.51 19.10 -60.72
CA SER A 652 -23.15 18.64 -60.99
C SER A 652 -22.70 17.55 -60.03
N GLU A 653 -23.07 17.67 -58.76
CA GLU A 653 -22.77 16.68 -57.72
C GLU A 653 -23.82 15.54 -57.66
N LYS A 654 -24.95 15.71 -58.36
CA LYS A 654 -26.11 14.81 -58.31
C LYS A 654 -26.57 14.52 -56.88
N ALA A 655 -26.63 15.59 -56.07
CA ALA A 655 -26.91 15.49 -54.66
C ALA A 655 -27.78 16.66 -54.19
N MET A 656 -28.61 16.40 -53.18
CA MET A 656 -29.30 17.43 -52.43
C MET A 656 -28.31 18.07 -51.44
N MET A 657 -28.11 19.37 -51.54
CA MET A 657 -27.20 20.10 -50.66
C MET A 657 -27.95 20.59 -49.42
N GLY A 658 -27.23 20.69 -48.30
CA GLY A 658 -27.75 21.23 -47.06
C GLY A 658 -26.67 21.82 -46.16
N GLU A 659 -27.11 22.50 -45.11
CA GLU A 659 -26.24 23.11 -44.10
C GLU A 659 -26.75 22.86 -42.68
N CYS A 660 -25.82 22.86 -41.73
CA CYS A 660 -26.11 22.60 -40.32
C CYS A 660 -24.98 23.18 -39.47
N SER A 661 -25.30 24.15 -38.60
CA SER A 661 -24.32 24.78 -37.69
C SER A 661 -23.03 25.22 -38.42
N ASP A 662 -21.89 24.58 -38.14
CA ASP A 662 -20.59 24.87 -38.77
C ASP A 662 -20.24 23.98 -39.99
N TYR A 663 -21.16 23.11 -40.41
CA TYR A 663 -20.95 22.09 -41.46
C TYR A 663 -21.86 22.31 -42.67
N ASN A 664 -21.34 21.98 -43.85
CA ASN A 664 -22.15 21.74 -45.04
C ASN A 664 -22.32 20.23 -45.21
N PHE A 665 -23.43 19.81 -45.82
CA PHE A 665 -23.62 18.42 -46.16
C PHE A 665 -24.24 18.23 -47.54
N LYS A 666 -24.05 17.03 -48.09
CA LYS A 666 -24.74 16.57 -49.29
C LYS A 666 -25.40 15.21 -49.06
N VAL A 667 -26.57 15.05 -49.64
CA VAL A 667 -27.38 13.83 -49.58
C VAL A 667 -27.60 13.27 -50.97
N SER A 668 -27.23 12.02 -51.17
CA SER A 668 -27.45 11.32 -52.43
C SER A 668 -27.63 9.83 -52.19
N TYR A 669 -28.31 9.18 -53.12
CA TYR A 669 -28.29 7.72 -53.21
C TYR A 669 -26.91 7.26 -53.70
N ASP A 670 -26.31 6.27 -53.02
CA ASP A 670 -25.05 5.68 -53.43
C ASP A 670 -25.23 4.61 -54.53
N GLU A 671 -24.13 3.98 -54.95
CA GLU A 671 -24.15 2.92 -55.98
C GLU A 671 -25.01 1.70 -55.60
N ASN A 672 -25.28 1.51 -54.30
CA ASN A 672 -26.12 0.43 -53.77
C ASN A 672 -27.58 0.87 -53.57
N ASN A 673 -27.94 2.06 -54.05
CA ASN A 673 -29.26 2.67 -53.86
C ASN A 673 -29.61 2.91 -52.37
N GLN A 674 -28.59 3.12 -51.53
CA GLN A 674 -28.74 3.52 -50.13
C GLN A 674 -28.59 5.03 -49.99
N LEU A 675 -29.45 5.63 -49.18
CA LEU A 675 -29.37 7.07 -48.90
C LEU A 675 -28.13 7.34 -48.04
N SER A 676 -27.27 8.25 -48.49
CA SER A 676 -26.04 8.62 -47.79
C SER A 676 -25.99 10.12 -47.53
N ILE A 677 -25.49 10.50 -46.35
CA ILE A 677 -25.24 11.90 -45.98
C ILE A 677 -23.74 12.07 -45.73
N PHE A 678 -23.16 13.10 -46.34
CA PHE A 678 -21.76 13.45 -46.19
C PHE A 678 -21.61 14.87 -45.65
N PHE A 679 -21.14 15.01 -44.41
CA PHE A 679 -20.84 16.28 -43.75
C PHE A 679 -19.37 16.66 -43.94
N TYR A 680 -19.11 17.94 -44.18
CA TYR A 680 -17.77 18.48 -44.33
C TYR A 680 -17.66 19.92 -43.80
N ASN A 681 -16.55 20.20 -43.12
CA ASN A 681 -16.18 21.53 -42.66
C ASN A 681 -15.02 22.08 -43.50
N LEU A 682 -15.27 23.20 -44.20
CA LEU A 682 -14.31 23.83 -45.10
C LEU A 682 -13.10 24.46 -44.37
N LYS A 683 -13.16 24.62 -43.04
CA LYS A 683 -12.09 25.24 -42.23
C LYS A 683 -11.21 24.23 -41.50
N GLU A 684 -11.76 23.09 -41.10
CA GLU A 684 -11.10 22.15 -40.17
C GLU A 684 -10.70 20.81 -40.81
N ASP A 685 -10.93 20.61 -42.11
CA ASP A 685 -10.66 19.37 -42.87
C ASP A 685 -11.33 18.12 -42.25
N ASP A 686 -12.40 18.35 -41.48
CA ASP A 686 -13.20 17.31 -40.83
C ASP A 686 -14.35 16.86 -41.74
N THR A 687 -14.46 15.53 -41.91
CA THR A 687 -15.46 14.90 -42.79
C THR A 687 -16.08 13.66 -42.16
N TYR A 688 -17.42 13.57 -42.25
CA TYR A 688 -18.22 12.47 -41.69
C TYR A 688 -19.17 11.93 -42.75
N ARG A 689 -19.22 10.61 -42.92
CA ARG A 689 -20.11 9.93 -43.86
C ARG A 689 -21.01 8.95 -43.14
N PHE A 690 -22.31 9.07 -43.38
CA PHE A 690 -23.34 8.23 -42.82
C PHE A 690 -24.17 7.60 -43.92
N VAL A 691 -24.54 6.33 -43.74
CA VAL A 691 -25.41 5.59 -44.65
C VAL A 691 -26.64 5.14 -43.88
N LYS A 692 -27.83 5.36 -44.46
CA LYS A 692 -29.10 5.00 -43.84
C LYS A 692 -29.24 3.49 -43.78
N ILE A 693 -29.58 2.97 -42.62
CA ILE A 693 -29.96 1.56 -42.42
C ILE A 693 -31.49 1.52 -42.42
N GLU A 694 -32.07 0.58 -43.17
CA GLU A 694 -33.53 0.35 -43.21
C GLU A 694 -34.16 0.16 -41.82
#